data_AF-A0A9D5ETV2-F1
#
_entry.id   AF-A0A9D5ETV2-F1
#
_cell.length_a   1.000
_cell.length_b   1.000
_cell.length_c   1.000
_cell.angle_alpha   90.00
_cell.angle_beta   90.00
_cell.angle_gamma   90.00
#
_symmetry.space_group_name_H-M   'P 1'
#
loop_
_entity.id
_entity.type
_entity.pdbx_description
1 polymer ?
#
loop_
_entity_poly.entity_id
_entity_poly.type
_entity_poly.pdbx_seq_one_letter_code
_entity_poly.pdbx_strand_id
1 'polypeptide(L)'
;MIASFVLALLIGEPRGSSPWFGTSVAWVRAENDGAGAGFVVDAQKKWLVTCRHLVADRKAVDVIFPWVRDGELLTDRAAYLRNRARLRELGLLVTGKVLKTSDAHDLALVELESLPAGTRAVTFAAHSPAPGDPLRVVGNRLDLETVWNITAGPARVRGRLTDGYFWRGKKLAMNAGVVIGQLPTEEGDSGGPVFDSRGELVGMASALRRQCPLAAVCISAQEIAQFVGIPQPVAMEKPKASPVADALLRATVWIRPTATDMQLAGVLIEPDLVLTCGKRFAPGDRVGIAMPLRDGDNWNADRAGYRDPLGVQQRGNWRSATVLAHDRDRDLTLLRLDSPVEFMKPVTFAAILPGLGEAVHAMSHPGGLEFAWVYASGPVRQRGQLTVASGENAKRVVVMVCQLAAQAGSPGGPVMNDRGELVGILSARESAQFVGYAVSAEEIATFLDVSLTDRPARTLAGLLARIEELPARFASAAARGLAQRAEQHRLEKRVEDAKRDCDSVLSLDPGCVPARVCRALMHEATGKSAEALAELDSAVEKGPFNRNVLFLRSGWANDVKDWRKARADLERILDVNPGDAEARQRLVGVLLELGEDAKAATAVTDTLRADPKRLAAVVADLLAQADAMARKYPDVPSIPAGWLLKATTATKRPEFAELLKRASAAKDDAERLKILRDGLMQGK
;
A
#
# COMPACT_ATOMS: atom_id res chain seq x y z
N MET A 1 23.23 -57.52 -17.77
CA MET A 1 22.04 -57.36 -16.90
C MET A 1 22.37 -57.12 -15.43
N ILE A 2 23.57 -57.48 -14.94
CA ILE A 2 23.97 -57.27 -13.52
C ILE A 2 24.72 -55.93 -13.31
N ALA A 3 25.25 -55.30 -14.37
CA ALA A 3 25.96 -54.02 -14.27
C ALA A 3 25.05 -52.78 -14.02
N SER A 4 23.73 -52.90 -14.23
CA SER A 4 22.79 -51.80 -13.96
C SER A 4 22.31 -51.75 -12.50
N PHE A 5 22.66 -52.74 -11.68
CA PHE A 5 22.15 -52.87 -10.30
C PHE A 5 23.11 -52.28 -9.25
N VAL A 6 24.39 -52.12 -9.58
CA VAL A 6 25.43 -51.64 -8.64
C VAL A 6 25.50 -50.10 -8.57
N LEU A 7 25.00 -49.39 -9.60
CA LEU A 7 24.96 -47.92 -9.61
C LEU A 7 23.88 -47.33 -8.68
N ALA A 8 22.86 -48.12 -8.31
CA ALA A 8 21.76 -47.70 -7.45
C ALA A 8 22.09 -47.68 -5.94
N LEU A 9 23.26 -48.21 -5.53
CA LEU A 9 23.58 -48.45 -4.11
C LEU A 9 24.61 -47.48 -3.50
N LEU A 10 25.30 -46.65 -4.31
CA LEU A 10 26.37 -45.76 -3.81
C LEU A 10 25.98 -44.28 -3.72
N ILE A 11 24.79 -43.92 -4.18
CA ILE A 11 24.23 -42.56 -4.09
C ILE A 11 22.83 -42.75 -3.53
N GLY A 12 22.61 -42.41 -2.25
CA GLY A 12 21.34 -42.66 -1.58
C GLY A 12 20.15 -42.12 -2.39
N GLU A 13 19.39 -43.02 -3.01
CA GLU A 13 18.19 -42.65 -3.77
C GLU A 13 17.03 -42.32 -2.81
N PRO A 14 16.36 -41.18 -2.99
CA PRO A 14 14.94 -41.11 -2.70
C PRO A 14 14.23 -42.00 -3.73
N ARG A 15 13.50 -43.02 -3.26
CA ARG A 15 12.69 -43.93 -4.10
C ARG A 15 11.90 -43.13 -5.14
N GLY A 16 12.26 -43.22 -6.43
CA GLY A 16 11.43 -42.71 -7.53
C GLY A 16 12.10 -42.16 -8.80
N SER A 17 13.41 -41.95 -8.88
CA SER A 17 14.01 -41.32 -10.08
C SER A 17 15.28 -42.01 -10.60
N SER A 18 15.10 -42.92 -11.56
CA SER A 18 16.16 -43.56 -12.35
C SER A 18 16.88 -42.56 -13.30
N PRO A 19 18.12 -42.81 -13.77
CA PRO A 19 18.97 -41.85 -14.49
C PRO A 19 18.63 -41.69 -15.98
N TRP A 20 17.39 -41.30 -16.31
CA TRP A 20 16.89 -41.25 -17.70
C TRP A 20 17.57 -40.21 -18.61
N PHE A 21 18.21 -39.18 -18.05
CA PHE A 21 18.77 -38.08 -18.83
C PHE A 21 20.01 -38.45 -19.66
N GLY A 22 20.78 -39.45 -19.24
CA GLY A 22 22.08 -39.79 -19.85
C GLY A 22 22.02 -40.41 -21.24
N THR A 23 20.83 -40.76 -21.76
CA THR A 23 20.70 -41.45 -23.07
C THR A 23 19.97 -40.64 -24.13
N SER A 24 19.25 -39.59 -23.74
CA SER A 24 18.38 -38.80 -24.61
C SER A 24 18.95 -37.42 -24.94
N VAL A 25 19.93 -36.95 -24.17
CA VAL A 25 20.53 -35.61 -24.30
C VAL A 25 21.89 -35.71 -24.98
N ALA A 26 22.21 -34.72 -25.80
CA ALA A 26 23.47 -34.63 -26.52
C ALA A 26 24.04 -33.21 -26.47
N TRP A 27 25.35 -33.12 -26.65
CA TRP A 27 26.08 -31.90 -26.91
C TRP A 27 26.11 -31.65 -28.42
N VAL A 28 25.50 -30.55 -28.86
CA VAL A 28 25.39 -30.17 -30.27
C VAL A 28 26.42 -29.09 -30.59
N ARG A 29 27.15 -29.25 -31.69
CA ARG A 29 28.18 -28.33 -32.15
C ARG A 29 28.01 -27.99 -33.62
N ALA A 30 27.83 -26.71 -33.92
CA ALA A 30 28.04 -26.14 -35.23
C ALA A 30 29.50 -25.67 -35.34
N GLU A 31 30.24 -26.14 -36.34
CA GLU A 31 31.65 -25.74 -36.51
C GLU A 31 31.82 -24.21 -36.51
N ASN A 32 32.73 -23.71 -35.66
CA ASN A 32 33.17 -22.32 -35.53
C ASN A 32 32.11 -21.26 -35.18
N ASP A 33 30.83 -21.62 -34.93
CA ASP A 33 29.75 -20.63 -34.74
C ASP A 33 28.95 -20.76 -33.44
N GLY A 34 28.63 -21.99 -32.98
CA GLY A 34 27.74 -22.20 -31.84
C GLY A 34 27.81 -23.61 -31.25
N ALA A 35 27.69 -23.72 -29.93
CA ALA A 35 27.69 -24.97 -29.18
C ALA A 35 26.67 -24.90 -28.05
N GLY A 36 26.03 -26.03 -27.74
CA GLY A 36 25.02 -26.12 -26.69
C GLY A 36 24.42 -27.51 -26.63
N ALA A 37 23.22 -27.65 -26.08
CA ALA A 37 22.60 -28.95 -25.89
C ALA A 37 21.53 -29.26 -26.95
N GLY A 38 21.08 -30.51 -26.95
CA GLY A 38 19.98 -30.99 -27.76
C GLY A 38 19.46 -32.30 -27.19
N PHE A 39 18.28 -32.74 -27.62
CA PHE A 39 17.67 -33.95 -27.11
C PHE A 39 16.87 -34.70 -28.17
N VAL A 40 16.86 -36.03 -28.04
CA VAL A 40 16.17 -36.95 -28.94
C VAL A 40 14.67 -36.91 -28.68
N VAL A 41 13.89 -36.63 -29.71
CA VAL A 41 12.42 -36.55 -29.67
C VAL A 41 11.75 -37.73 -30.36
N ASP A 42 12.46 -38.42 -31.26
CA ASP A 42 11.99 -39.64 -31.92
C ASP A 42 13.20 -40.55 -32.18
N ALA A 43 13.29 -41.66 -31.45
CA ALA A 43 14.41 -42.59 -31.58
C ALA A 43 14.35 -43.43 -32.88
N GLN A 44 13.15 -43.67 -33.43
CA GLN A 44 13.00 -44.46 -34.66
C GLN A 44 13.42 -43.63 -35.87
N LYS A 45 12.99 -42.36 -35.93
CA LYS A 45 13.38 -41.41 -36.98
C LYS A 45 14.74 -40.77 -36.73
N LYS A 46 15.36 -41.04 -35.58
CA LYS A 46 16.64 -40.48 -35.14
C LYS A 46 16.61 -38.94 -35.12
N TRP A 47 15.50 -38.38 -34.67
CA TRP A 47 15.28 -36.95 -34.63
C TRP A 47 15.70 -36.36 -33.29
N LEU A 48 16.47 -35.27 -33.38
CA LEU A 48 16.93 -34.45 -32.27
C LEU A 48 16.46 -33.02 -32.45
N VAL A 49 16.08 -32.36 -31.35
CA VAL A 49 15.74 -30.94 -31.31
C VAL A 49 16.84 -30.16 -30.58
N THR A 50 17.13 -28.96 -31.08
CA THR A 50 18.01 -27.96 -30.46
C THR A 50 17.57 -26.54 -30.86
N CYS A 51 18.30 -25.51 -30.44
CA CYS A 51 18.01 -24.12 -30.81
C CYS A 51 18.34 -23.80 -32.27
N ARG A 52 17.50 -22.98 -32.93
CA ARG A 52 17.79 -22.42 -34.26
C ARG A 52 19.06 -21.57 -34.22
N HIS A 53 19.22 -20.72 -33.21
CA HIS A 53 20.37 -19.84 -33.13
C HIS A 53 21.72 -20.57 -32.97
N LEU A 54 21.70 -21.80 -32.44
CA LEU A 54 22.89 -22.65 -32.30
C LEU A 54 23.32 -23.21 -33.65
N VAL A 55 22.35 -23.69 -34.43
CA VAL A 55 22.59 -24.28 -35.75
C VAL A 55 22.89 -23.21 -36.81
N ALA A 56 22.35 -21.99 -36.63
CA ALA A 56 22.40 -20.93 -37.63
C ALA A 56 21.98 -21.48 -39.01
N ASP A 57 22.67 -21.10 -40.09
CA ASP A 57 22.32 -21.52 -41.47
C ASP A 57 23.09 -22.78 -41.92
N ARG A 58 23.68 -23.52 -40.96
CA ARG A 58 24.43 -24.75 -41.25
C ARG A 58 23.47 -25.87 -41.68
N LYS A 59 23.94 -26.71 -42.61
CA LYS A 59 23.18 -27.88 -43.11
C LYS A 59 23.44 -29.14 -42.28
N ALA A 60 24.52 -29.16 -41.50
CA ALA A 60 24.90 -30.27 -40.65
C ALA A 60 25.57 -29.77 -39.37
N VAL A 61 25.49 -30.58 -38.31
CA VAL A 61 26.08 -30.34 -37.00
C VAL A 61 26.71 -31.63 -36.45
N ASP A 62 27.74 -31.49 -35.62
CA ASP A 62 28.25 -32.59 -34.81
C ASP A 62 27.33 -32.78 -33.59
N VAL A 63 26.99 -34.02 -33.28
CA VAL A 63 26.20 -34.39 -32.10
C VAL A 63 26.98 -35.41 -31.28
N ILE A 64 27.30 -35.06 -30.04
CA ILE A 64 28.11 -35.85 -29.12
C ILE A 64 27.23 -36.33 -27.97
N PHE A 65 27.19 -37.63 -27.71
CA PHE A 65 26.44 -38.23 -26.60
C PHE A 65 27.32 -38.44 -25.36
N PRO A 66 26.71 -38.60 -24.16
CA PRO A 66 27.41 -38.92 -22.93
C PRO A 66 28.36 -40.13 -23.09
N TRP A 67 29.58 -40.00 -22.57
CA TRP A 67 30.62 -41.00 -22.68
C TRP A 67 30.88 -41.55 -21.28
N VAL A 68 30.38 -42.76 -21.04
CA VAL A 68 30.58 -43.46 -19.76
C VAL A 68 31.78 -44.39 -19.90
N ARG A 69 32.72 -44.29 -18.96
CA ARG A 69 33.90 -45.16 -18.87
C ARG A 69 33.98 -45.71 -17.45
N ASP A 70 34.10 -47.03 -17.32
CA ASP A 70 34.19 -47.72 -16.02
C ASP A 70 33.02 -47.43 -15.07
N GLY A 71 31.83 -47.19 -15.63
CA GLY A 71 30.62 -46.86 -14.87
C GLY A 71 30.47 -45.37 -14.52
N GLU A 72 31.46 -44.54 -14.84
CA GLU A 72 31.45 -43.10 -14.55
C GLU A 72 31.25 -42.27 -15.82
N LEU A 73 30.42 -41.23 -15.71
CA LEU A 73 30.24 -40.25 -16.79
C LEU A 73 31.49 -39.39 -16.91
N LEU A 74 32.13 -39.41 -18.08
CA LEU A 74 33.20 -38.49 -18.39
C LEU A 74 32.64 -37.09 -18.62
N THR A 75 33.17 -36.10 -17.90
CA THR A 75 32.71 -34.71 -17.97
C THR A 75 33.77 -33.76 -18.53
N ASP A 76 35.05 -34.15 -18.63
CA ASP A 76 36.11 -33.29 -19.21
C ASP A 76 35.85 -33.02 -20.71
N ARG A 77 35.57 -31.77 -21.05
CA ARG A 77 35.34 -31.34 -22.44
C ARG A 77 36.54 -31.62 -23.33
N ALA A 78 37.75 -31.40 -22.82
CA ALA A 78 38.96 -31.60 -23.60
C ALA A 78 39.16 -33.08 -23.95
N ALA A 79 38.73 -34.00 -23.08
CA ALA A 79 38.72 -35.43 -23.39
C ALA A 79 37.79 -35.76 -24.56
N TYR A 80 36.59 -35.16 -24.64
CA TYR A 80 35.71 -35.33 -25.81
C TYR A 80 36.36 -34.80 -27.10
N LEU A 81 36.95 -33.61 -27.05
CA LEU A 81 37.54 -32.96 -28.21
C LEU A 81 38.81 -33.66 -28.71
N ARG A 82 39.67 -34.15 -27.81
CA ARG A 82 40.88 -34.90 -28.16
C ARG A 82 40.57 -36.30 -28.71
N ASN A 83 39.47 -36.92 -28.28
CA ASN A 83 39.11 -38.30 -28.63
C ASN A 83 38.00 -38.39 -29.68
N ARG A 84 37.83 -37.40 -30.56
CA ARG A 84 36.77 -37.39 -31.59
C ARG A 84 36.75 -38.64 -32.47
N ALA A 85 37.91 -39.15 -32.90
CA ALA A 85 37.98 -40.37 -33.71
C ALA A 85 37.42 -41.57 -32.95
N ARG A 86 37.83 -41.75 -31.68
CA ARG A 86 37.34 -42.79 -30.80
C ARG A 86 35.84 -42.67 -30.51
N LEU A 87 35.33 -41.45 -30.32
CA LEU A 87 33.90 -41.23 -30.13
C LEU A 87 33.08 -41.61 -31.36
N ARG A 88 33.60 -41.42 -32.59
CA ARG A 88 32.95 -41.91 -33.81
C ARG A 88 32.92 -43.43 -33.87
N GLU A 89 34.03 -44.10 -33.52
CA GLU A 89 34.07 -45.57 -33.45
C GLU A 89 33.05 -46.13 -32.44
N LEU A 90 32.87 -45.44 -31.31
CA LEU A 90 31.90 -45.82 -30.28
C LEU A 90 30.44 -45.44 -30.64
N GLY A 91 30.21 -44.75 -31.76
CA GLY A 91 28.89 -44.23 -32.14
C GLY A 91 28.38 -43.09 -31.24
N LEU A 92 29.27 -42.48 -30.45
CA LEU A 92 28.95 -41.38 -29.53
C LEU A 92 29.13 -40.00 -30.15
N LEU A 93 29.93 -39.87 -31.21
CA LEU A 93 29.99 -38.67 -32.05
C LEU A 93 29.38 -38.99 -33.41
N VAL A 94 28.28 -38.32 -33.73
CA VAL A 94 27.45 -38.58 -34.91
C VAL A 94 27.23 -37.28 -35.69
N THR A 95 27.17 -37.35 -37.02
CA THR A 95 26.74 -36.20 -37.84
C THR A 95 25.22 -36.12 -37.85
N GLY A 96 24.69 -34.91 -37.66
CA GLY A 96 23.28 -34.62 -37.77
C GLY A 96 23.00 -33.71 -38.96
N LYS A 97 22.06 -34.08 -39.83
CA LYS A 97 21.55 -33.26 -40.93
C LYS A 97 20.42 -32.36 -40.43
N VAL A 98 20.51 -31.06 -40.68
CA VAL A 98 19.48 -30.10 -40.30
C VAL A 98 18.32 -30.24 -41.29
N LEU A 99 17.16 -30.68 -40.79
CA LEU A 99 15.97 -30.91 -41.60
C LEU A 99 15.15 -29.64 -41.80
N LYS A 100 14.94 -28.89 -40.71
CA LYS A 100 14.18 -27.64 -40.72
C LYS A 100 14.51 -26.78 -39.51
N THR A 101 14.26 -25.49 -39.64
CA THR A 101 14.46 -24.50 -38.59
C THR A 101 13.25 -23.57 -38.48
N SER A 102 13.10 -22.91 -37.33
CA SER A 102 12.12 -21.84 -37.12
C SER A 102 12.74 -20.72 -36.30
N ASP A 103 12.77 -19.52 -36.88
CA ASP A 103 13.14 -18.30 -36.14
C ASP A 103 12.04 -17.90 -35.15
N ALA A 104 10.77 -18.19 -35.47
CA ALA A 104 9.61 -17.84 -34.65
C ALA A 104 9.53 -18.61 -33.32
N HIS A 105 10.11 -19.80 -33.26
CA HIS A 105 10.16 -20.63 -32.04
C HIS A 105 11.58 -20.84 -31.51
N ASP A 106 12.60 -20.35 -32.24
CA ASP A 106 14.02 -20.66 -32.01
C ASP A 106 14.32 -22.18 -31.97
N LEU A 107 13.73 -22.95 -32.90
CA LEU A 107 13.85 -24.40 -32.96
C LEU A 107 14.56 -24.89 -34.22
N ALA A 108 15.37 -25.92 -34.08
CA ALA A 108 15.96 -26.68 -35.18
C ALA A 108 15.69 -28.18 -34.98
N LEU A 109 15.28 -28.85 -36.06
CA LEU A 109 15.13 -30.30 -36.12
C LEU A 109 16.31 -30.90 -36.89
N VAL A 110 16.97 -31.86 -36.27
CA VAL A 110 18.18 -32.52 -36.81
C VAL A 110 17.92 -34.02 -36.89
N GLU A 111 18.19 -34.61 -38.06
CA GLU A 111 18.18 -36.06 -38.26
C GLU A 111 19.59 -36.61 -38.12
N LEU A 112 19.77 -37.58 -37.23
CA LEU A 112 21.07 -38.18 -36.94
C LEU A 112 21.32 -39.39 -37.83
N GLU A 113 22.58 -39.56 -38.27
CA GLU A 113 22.98 -40.74 -39.04
C GLU A 113 22.71 -42.04 -38.28
N SER A 114 23.02 -42.04 -36.98
CA SER A 114 22.80 -43.15 -36.04
C SER A 114 22.52 -42.63 -34.63
N LEU A 115 22.10 -43.54 -33.73
CA LEU A 115 21.93 -43.27 -32.31
C LEU A 115 22.72 -44.31 -31.50
N PRO A 116 23.31 -43.94 -30.35
CA PRO A 116 23.87 -44.90 -29.42
C PRO A 116 22.85 -45.98 -29.01
N ALA A 117 23.33 -47.18 -28.74
CA ALA A 117 22.49 -48.27 -28.29
C ALA A 117 21.78 -47.91 -26.98
N GLY A 118 20.47 -48.13 -26.93
CA GLY A 118 19.65 -47.83 -25.75
C GLY A 118 19.22 -46.37 -25.61
N THR A 119 19.52 -45.50 -26.58
CA THR A 119 18.96 -44.14 -26.63
C THR A 119 17.43 -44.18 -26.61
N ARG A 120 16.84 -43.38 -25.71
CA ARG A 120 15.39 -43.20 -25.59
C ARG A 120 15.02 -41.79 -26.04
N ALA A 121 13.84 -41.63 -26.62
CA ALA A 121 13.26 -40.30 -26.83
C ALA A 121 12.75 -39.75 -25.49
N VAL A 122 12.76 -38.42 -25.34
CA VAL A 122 12.13 -37.76 -24.20
C VAL A 122 10.61 -37.97 -24.21
N THR A 123 10.01 -38.02 -23.02
CA THR A 123 8.55 -38.07 -22.88
C THR A 123 8.03 -36.65 -22.71
N PHE A 124 7.08 -36.22 -23.54
CA PHE A 124 6.50 -34.87 -23.44
C PHE A 124 5.52 -34.79 -22.27
N ALA A 125 5.58 -33.71 -21.50
CA ALA A 125 4.59 -33.43 -20.47
C ALA A 125 3.27 -33.01 -21.14
N ALA A 126 2.15 -33.49 -20.60
CA ALA A 126 0.82 -33.14 -21.07
C ALA A 126 0.36 -31.73 -20.62
N HIS A 127 1.02 -31.17 -19.61
CA HIS A 127 0.66 -29.89 -19.02
C HIS A 127 1.89 -28.98 -18.90
N SER A 128 1.71 -27.70 -19.18
CA SER A 128 2.74 -26.71 -18.87
C SER A 128 2.84 -26.49 -17.36
N PRO A 129 4.06 -26.39 -16.81
CA PRO A 129 4.30 -26.19 -15.38
C PRO A 129 3.64 -24.91 -14.87
N ALA A 130 3.09 -24.97 -13.67
CA ALA A 130 2.57 -23.83 -12.94
C ALA A 130 3.71 -23.10 -12.19
N PRO A 131 3.54 -21.81 -11.84
CA PRO A 131 4.49 -21.12 -10.96
C PRO A 131 4.76 -21.93 -9.67
N GLY A 132 6.02 -22.02 -9.28
CA GLY A 132 6.48 -22.82 -8.15
C GLY A 132 6.82 -24.28 -8.46
N ASP A 133 6.40 -24.82 -9.61
CA ASP A 133 6.72 -26.20 -9.97
C ASP A 133 8.23 -26.38 -10.20
N PRO A 134 8.85 -27.48 -9.73
CA PRO A 134 10.29 -27.70 -9.90
C PRO A 134 10.63 -28.01 -11.35
N LEU A 135 11.66 -27.34 -11.87
CA LEU A 135 12.23 -27.54 -13.20
C LEU A 135 13.68 -28.03 -13.07
N ARG A 136 14.10 -28.84 -14.05
CA ARG A 136 15.50 -29.28 -14.21
C ARG A 136 15.91 -29.15 -15.67
N VAL A 137 17.04 -28.48 -15.92
CA VAL A 137 17.65 -28.37 -17.24
C VAL A 137 18.89 -29.23 -17.28
N VAL A 138 19.05 -29.97 -18.38
CA VAL A 138 20.30 -30.67 -18.68
C VAL A 138 20.98 -29.94 -19.84
N GLY A 139 22.17 -29.41 -19.61
CA GLY A 139 22.85 -28.53 -20.55
C GLY A 139 24.37 -28.74 -20.61
N ASN A 140 25.06 -27.85 -21.33
CA ASN A 140 26.50 -27.88 -21.54
C ASN A 140 27.11 -26.47 -21.45
N ARG A 141 27.18 -25.93 -20.25
CA ARG A 141 27.76 -24.61 -19.92
C ARG A 141 29.12 -24.35 -20.57
N LEU A 142 29.19 -23.40 -21.51
CA LEU A 142 30.41 -23.13 -22.28
C LEU A 142 31.53 -22.51 -21.45
N ASP A 143 31.19 -21.82 -20.37
CA ASP A 143 32.14 -21.16 -19.47
C ASP A 143 32.96 -22.13 -18.60
N LEU A 144 32.61 -23.42 -18.57
CA LEU A 144 33.30 -24.45 -17.81
C LEU A 144 34.14 -25.36 -18.71
N GLU A 145 35.19 -25.97 -18.15
CA GLU A 145 35.96 -27.03 -18.82
C GLU A 145 35.23 -28.38 -18.84
N THR A 146 34.07 -28.46 -18.18
CA THR A 146 33.23 -29.66 -18.12
C THR A 146 32.02 -29.58 -19.06
N VAL A 147 31.44 -30.74 -19.36
CA VAL A 147 30.15 -30.94 -20.04
C VAL A 147 29.19 -31.73 -19.15
N TRP A 148 27.91 -31.74 -19.49
CA TRP A 148 26.82 -32.38 -18.74
C TRP A 148 26.55 -31.76 -17.37
N ASN A 149 25.91 -30.59 -17.35
CA ASN A 149 25.45 -29.96 -16.12
C ASN A 149 23.93 -30.10 -15.95
N ILE A 150 23.51 -30.25 -14.68
CA ILE A 150 22.10 -30.21 -14.29
C ILE A 150 21.87 -28.95 -13.46
N THR A 151 20.94 -28.13 -13.92
CA THR A 151 20.51 -26.91 -13.23
C THR A 151 19.06 -27.07 -12.81
N ALA A 152 18.72 -26.75 -11.56
CA ALA A 152 17.37 -26.89 -11.03
C ALA A 152 16.86 -25.59 -10.39
N GLY A 153 15.55 -25.42 -10.42
CA GLY A 153 14.89 -24.24 -9.84
C GLY A 153 13.40 -24.23 -10.18
N PRO A 154 12.61 -23.34 -9.56
CA PRO A 154 11.17 -23.29 -9.81
C PRO A 154 10.82 -22.64 -11.14
N ALA A 155 9.68 -23.03 -11.71
CA ALA A 155 8.98 -22.25 -12.71
C ALA A 155 8.52 -20.93 -12.08
N ARG A 156 8.77 -19.81 -12.77
CA ARG A 156 8.40 -18.47 -12.31
C ARG A 156 7.07 -18.02 -12.88
N VAL A 157 6.88 -18.28 -14.16
CA VAL A 157 5.73 -17.85 -14.94
C VAL A 157 5.69 -18.59 -16.27
N ARG A 158 4.52 -18.69 -16.87
CA ARG A 158 4.32 -19.16 -18.26
C ARG A 158 3.51 -18.12 -19.02
N GLY A 159 3.69 -18.06 -20.33
CA GLY A 159 2.98 -17.11 -21.18
C GLY A 159 3.57 -17.05 -22.59
N ARG A 160 3.37 -15.94 -23.30
CA ARG A 160 3.93 -15.74 -24.65
C ARG A 160 4.96 -14.62 -24.67
N LEU A 161 6.06 -14.85 -25.38
CA LEU A 161 7.06 -13.81 -25.65
C LEU A 161 6.63 -12.95 -26.83
N THR A 162 5.80 -11.94 -26.59
CA THR A 162 5.35 -10.96 -27.59
C THR A 162 6.54 -10.37 -28.37
N ASP A 163 7.62 -10.03 -27.66
CA ASP A 163 8.81 -9.39 -28.23
C ASP A 163 10.00 -10.35 -28.42
N GLY A 164 9.88 -11.63 -28.11
CA GLY A 164 11.00 -12.57 -28.34
C GLY A 164 12.32 -12.15 -27.69
N TYR A 165 13.47 -12.40 -28.33
CA TYR A 165 14.77 -11.86 -27.91
C TYR A 165 15.70 -11.64 -29.08
N PHE A 166 16.69 -10.77 -28.88
CA PHE A 166 17.76 -10.56 -29.83
C PHE A 166 18.90 -11.56 -29.62
N TRP A 167 19.34 -12.17 -30.72
CA TRP A 167 20.56 -12.96 -30.80
C TRP A 167 21.34 -12.57 -32.05
N ARG A 168 22.60 -12.12 -31.88
CA ARG A 168 23.48 -11.64 -32.98
C ARG A 168 22.77 -10.73 -34.00
N GLY A 169 22.01 -9.75 -33.51
CA GLY A 169 21.29 -8.78 -34.35
C GLY A 169 19.97 -9.26 -34.96
N LYS A 170 19.57 -10.51 -34.73
CA LYS A 170 18.29 -11.08 -35.20
C LYS A 170 17.31 -11.27 -34.04
N LYS A 171 16.05 -10.94 -34.26
CA LYS A 171 14.96 -11.17 -33.30
C LYS A 171 14.41 -12.59 -33.50
N LEU A 172 14.38 -13.38 -32.43
CA LEU A 172 13.93 -14.79 -32.40
C LEU A 172 12.82 -14.98 -31.38
N ALA A 173 12.12 -16.11 -31.48
CA ALA A 173 11.09 -16.54 -30.52
C ALA A 173 9.92 -15.54 -30.34
N MET A 174 9.60 -14.76 -31.38
CA MET A 174 8.48 -13.83 -31.33
C MET A 174 7.14 -14.58 -31.28
N ASN A 175 6.31 -14.21 -30.31
CA ASN A 175 5.03 -14.82 -29.93
C ASN A 175 5.09 -16.30 -29.51
N ALA A 176 6.30 -16.86 -29.30
CA ALA A 176 6.46 -18.24 -28.85
C ALA A 176 5.89 -18.43 -27.44
N GLY A 177 5.18 -19.53 -27.21
CA GLY A 177 4.78 -20.00 -25.89
C GLY A 177 6.00 -20.46 -25.08
N VAL A 178 6.16 -19.89 -23.89
CA VAL A 178 7.33 -20.13 -23.03
C VAL A 178 6.96 -20.43 -21.59
N VAL A 179 7.91 -21.08 -20.91
CA VAL A 179 8.02 -21.13 -19.46
C VAL A 179 9.27 -20.35 -19.08
N ILE A 180 9.15 -19.47 -18.09
CA ILE A 180 10.30 -18.80 -17.49
C ILE A 180 10.66 -19.54 -16.21
N GLY A 181 11.88 -20.07 -16.13
CA GLY A 181 12.39 -20.72 -14.92
C GLY A 181 13.34 -19.80 -14.14
N GLN A 182 13.41 -19.97 -12.82
CA GLN A 182 14.47 -19.39 -11.98
C GLN A 182 15.67 -20.33 -12.02
N LEU A 183 16.40 -20.30 -13.12
CA LEU A 183 17.45 -21.27 -13.44
C LEU A 183 18.75 -20.51 -13.71
N PRO A 184 19.85 -20.80 -13.00
CA PRO A 184 21.18 -20.27 -13.32
C PRO A 184 21.76 -20.96 -14.56
N THR A 185 21.10 -20.79 -15.71
CA THR A 185 21.60 -21.24 -17.01
C THR A 185 22.63 -20.26 -17.57
N GLU A 186 23.50 -20.73 -18.46
CA GLU A 186 24.49 -19.93 -19.19
C GLU A 186 24.48 -20.25 -20.70
N GLU A 187 25.29 -19.52 -21.48
CA GLU A 187 25.57 -19.93 -22.86
C GLU A 187 26.07 -21.38 -22.88
N GLY A 188 25.50 -22.21 -23.77
CA GLY A 188 25.74 -23.65 -23.82
C GLY A 188 24.66 -24.52 -23.19
N ASP A 189 23.85 -23.97 -22.29
CA ASP A 189 22.61 -24.64 -21.87
C ASP A 189 21.51 -24.53 -22.93
N SER A 190 21.65 -23.57 -23.86
CA SER A 190 20.76 -23.41 -25.02
C SER A 190 20.60 -24.72 -25.80
N GLY A 191 19.35 -25.10 -26.04
CA GLY A 191 18.96 -26.36 -26.67
C GLY A 191 18.77 -27.52 -25.68
N GLY A 192 19.10 -27.30 -24.40
CA GLY A 192 18.96 -28.31 -23.35
C GLY A 192 17.49 -28.56 -22.99
N PRO A 193 17.08 -29.82 -22.81
CA PRO A 193 15.71 -30.12 -22.39
C PRO A 193 15.46 -29.65 -20.96
N VAL A 194 14.26 -29.16 -20.73
CA VAL A 194 13.73 -28.78 -19.41
C VAL A 194 12.69 -29.80 -19.01
N PHE A 195 12.91 -30.43 -17.85
CA PHE A 195 12.06 -31.47 -17.29
C PHE A 195 11.36 -30.99 -16.02
N ASP A 196 10.19 -31.56 -15.76
CA ASP A 196 9.53 -31.46 -14.46
C ASP A 196 10.05 -32.53 -13.47
N SER A 197 9.41 -32.61 -12.30
CA SER A 197 9.74 -33.60 -11.27
C SER A 197 9.49 -35.06 -11.67
N ARG A 198 8.63 -35.33 -12.66
CA ARG A 198 8.36 -36.67 -13.21
C ARG A 198 9.37 -37.07 -14.29
N GLY A 199 10.24 -36.16 -14.71
CA GLY A 199 11.16 -36.38 -15.83
C GLY A 199 10.51 -36.19 -17.19
N GLU A 200 9.33 -35.55 -17.25
CA GLU A 200 8.64 -35.24 -18.49
C GLU A 200 9.13 -33.89 -19.04
N LEU A 201 9.32 -33.80 -20.34
CA LEU A 201 9.76 -32.60 -21.05
C LEU A 201 8.66 -31.53 -20.99
N VAL A 202 8.96 -30.42 -20.32
CA VAL A 202 8.09 -29.24 -20.25
C VAL A 202 8.55 -28.10 -21.16
N GLY A 203 9.80 -28.16 -21.64
CA GLY A 203 10.33 -27.20 -22.59
C GLY A 203 11.79 -27.41 -22.95
N MET A 204 12.40 -26.41 -23.57
CA MET A 204 13.81 -26.38 -23.94
C MET A 204 14.42 -25.02 -23.58
N ALA A 205 15.53 -25.02 -22.85
CA ALA A 205 16.26 -23.79 -22.51
C ALA A 205 16.79 -23.12 -23.77
N SER A 206 16.63 -21.81 -23.90
CA SER A 206 16.91 -21.12 -25.16
C SER A 206 17.66 -19.81 -24.99
N ALA A 207 17.27 -18.98 -24.01
CA ALA A 207 17.90 -17.69 -23.80
C ALA A 207 17.84 -17.24 -22.35
N LEU A 208 18.69 -16.26 -22.00
CA LEU A 208 18.69 -15.59 -20.71
C LEU A 208 18.13 -14.18 -20.83
N ARG A 209 17.29 -13.78 -19.87
CA ARG A 209 16.85 -12.39 -19.74
C ARG A 209 17.84 -11.61 -18.88
N ARG A 210 18.80 -10.92 -19.53
CA ARG A 210 19.85 -10.15 -18.82
C ARG A 210 19.29 -9.06 -17.88
N GLN A 211 18.13 -8.50 -18.19
CA GLN A 211 17.45 -7.50 -17.34
C GLN A 211 16.76 -8.11 -16.11
N CYS A 212 16.51 -9.42 -16.12
CA CYS A 212 15.85 -10.15 -15.04
C CYS A 212 16.71 -11.39 -14.69
N PRO A 213 17.71 -11.23 -13.81
CA PRO A 213 18.66 -12.29 -13.55
C PRO A 213 18.02 -13.61 -13.10
N LEU A 214 18.64 -14.74 -13.49
CA LEU A 214 18.13 -16.11 -13.33
C LEU A 214 16.80 -16.39 -14.05
N ALA A 215 16.24 -15.47 -14.85
CA ALA A 215 15.08 -15.78 -15.69
C ALA A 215 15.53 -16.44 -17.01
N ALA A 216 15.55 -17.76 -17.00
CA ALA A 216 15.80 -18.57 -18.18
C ALA A 216 14.51 -18.69 -19.02
N VAL A 217 14.61 -18.35 -20.30
CA VAL A 217 13.55 -18.54 -21.29
C VAL A 217 13.59 -19.99 -21.76
N CYS A 218 12.49 -20.70 -21.54
CA CYS A 218 12.32 -22.07 -22.01
C CYS A 218 11.18 -22.12 -23.03
N ILE A 219 11.49 -22.49 -24.29
CA ILE A 219 10.45 -22.72 -25.31
C ILE A 219 9.62 -23.92 -24.87
N SER A 220 8.29 -23.77 -24.82
CA SER A 220 7.42 -24.77 -24.22
C SER A 220 7.39 -26.09 -25.01
N ALA A 221 7.12 -27.20 -24.32
CA ALA A 221 6.94 -28.52 -24.93
C ALA A 221 5.82 -28.54 -26.00
N GLN A 222 4.80 -27.69 -25.86
CA GLN A 222 3.74 -27.53 -26.86
C GLN A 222 4.25 -26.99 -28.19
N GLU A 223 5.05 -25.92 -28.15
CA GLU A 223 5.67 -25.31 -29.33
C GLU A 223 6.64 -26.30 -30.00
N ILE A 224 7.40 -27.06 -29.21
CA ILE A 224 8.32 -28.09 -29.71
C ILE A 224 7.54 -29.22 -30.40
N ALA A 225 6.50 -29.75 -29.77
CA ALA A 225 5.69 -30.84 -30.32
C ALA A 225 5.01 -30.42 -31.64
N GLN A 226 4.43 -29.21 -31.67
CA GLN A 226 3.83 -28.64 -32.88
C GLN A 226 4.87 -28.46 -34.00
N PHE A 227 6.05 -27.93 -33.67
CA PHE A 227 7.13 -27.76 -34.63
C PHE A 227 7.59 -29.10 -35.21
N VAL A 228 7.74 -30.15 -34.38
CA VAL A 228 8.20 -31.47 -34.86
C VAL A 228 7.08 -32.23 -35.58
N GLY A 229 5.82 -32.02 -35.20
CA GLY A 229 4.67 -32.81 -35.66
C GLY A 229 4.40 -34.03 -34.79
N ILE A 230 4.68 -33.94 -33.48
CA ILE A 230 4.39 -34.99 -32.50
C ILE A 230 3.06 -34.64 -31.81
N PRO A 231 2.09 -35.58 -31.72
CA PRO A 231 0.86 -35.36 -30.96
C PRO A 231 1.17 -35.02 -29.50
N GLN A 232 0.52 -33.98 -28.98
CA GLN A 232 0.60 -33.66 -27.56
C GLN A 232 -0.08 -34.76 -26.72
N PRO A 233 0.54 -35.24 -25.64
CA PRO A 233 -0.11 -36.20 -24.75
C PRO A 233 -1.35 -35.55 -24.13
N VAL A 234 -2.47 -36.28 -24.15
CA VAL A 234 -3.70 -35.89 -23.46
C VAL A 234 -3.63 -36.49 -22.06
N ALA A 235 -3.54 -35.65 -21.03
CA ALA A 235 -3.58 -36.14 -19.65
C ALA A 235 -5.01 -36.08 -19.09
N MET A 236 -5.32 -37.07 -18.25
CA MET A 236 -6.62 -37.18 -17.58
C MET A 236 -6.70 -36.28 -16.32
N GLU A 237 -5.58 -35.96 -15.68
CA GLU A 237 -5.53 -35.12 -14.48
C GLU A 237 -4.43 -34.04 -14.55
N LYS A 238 -4.79 -32.81 -14.16
CA LYS A 238 -3.89 -31.66 -14.10
C LYS A 238 -3.03 -31.75 -12.83
N PRO A 239 -1.70 -31.54 -12.90
CA PRO A 239 -0.84 -31.49 -11.73
C PRO A 239 -1.37 -30.49 -10.70
N LYS A 240 -1.33 -30.88 -9.42
CA LYS A 240 -1.68 -30.00 -8.31
C LYS A 240 -0.66 -28.87 -8.21
N ALA A 241 -1.10 -27.63 -8.38
CA ALA A 241 -0.24 -26.47 -8.31
C ALA A 241 0.42 -26.32 -6.93
N SER A 242 1.61 -25.70 -6.90
CA SER A 242 2.26 -25.29 -5.66
C SER A 242 1.31 -24.47 -4.77
N PRO A 243 0.97 -24.94 -3.56
CA PRO A 243 0.02 -24.25 -2.69
C PRO A 243 0.44 -22.82 -2.34
N VAL A 244 1.75 -22.60 -2.12
CA VAL A 244 2.29 -21.27 -1.80
C VAL A 244 2.29 -20.33 -3.01
N ALA A 245 2.61 -20.83 -4.21
CA ALA A 245 2.56 -20.01 -5.41
C ALA A 245 1.13 -19.60 -5.77
N ASP A 246 0.18 -20.50 -5.55
CA ASP A 246 -1.25 -20.28 -5.73
C ASP A 246 -1.83 -19.33 -4.65
N ALA A 247 -1.37 -19.42 -3.41
CA ALA A 247 -1.69 -18.46 -2.35
C ALA A 247 -1.16 -17.05 -2.68
N LEU A 248 0.12 -16.95 -3.08
CA LEU A 248 0.72 -15.69 -3.55
C LEU A 248 -0.08 -15.10 -4.72
N LEU A 249 -0.42 -15.91 -5.72
CA LEU A 249 -1.14 -15.41 -6.89
C LEU A 249 -2.54 -14.89 -6.54
N ARG A 250 -3.25 -15.50 -5.57
CA ARG A 250 -4.56 -15.03 -5.12
C ARG A 250 -4.53 -13.87 -4.13
N ALA A 251 -3.37 -13.46 -3.66
CA ALA A 251 -3.23 -12.38 -2.69
C ALA A 251 -2.46 -11.18 -3.23
N THR A 252 -1.55 -11.39 -4.17
CA THR A 252 -0.73 -10.33 -4.74
C THR A 252 -1.54 -9.48 -5.69
N VAL A 253 -1.34 -8.17 -5.62
CA VAL A 253 -2.00 -7.18 -6.46
C VAL A 253 -0.96 -6.28 -7.12
N TRP A 254 -1.27 -5.74 -8.30
CA TRP A 254 -0.41 -4.78 -8.99
C TRP A 254 -0.94 -3.36 -8.79
N ILE A 255 -0.21 -2.55 -8.04
CA ILE A 255 -0.55 -1.16 -7.75
C ILE A 255 0.03 -0.27 -8.85
N ARG A 256 -0.85 0.55 -9.43
CA ARG A 256 -0.55 1.52 -10.50
C ARG A 256 -0.99 2.91 -10.04
N PRO A 257 -0.06 3.73 -9.52
CA PRO A 257 -0.36 5.11 -9.15
C PRO A 257 -0.73 5.94 -10.38
N THR A 258 -1.76 6.78 -10.26
CA THR A 258 -2.33 7.55 -11.38
C THR A 258 -1.37 8.60 -11.97
N ALA A 259 -0.35 9.00 -11.20
CA ALA A 259 0.57 10.10 -11.54
C ALA A 259 2.03 9.67 -11.77
N THR A 260 2.35 8.37 -11.76
CA THR A 260 3.76 7.89 -11.87
C THR A 260 3.86 6.56 -12.61
N ASP A 261 5.01 6.31 -13.25
CA ASP A 261 5.33 5.01 -13.87
C ASP A 261 5.80 3.93 -12.88
N MET A 262 5.69 4.17 -11.56
CA MET A 262 6.13 3.21 -10.55
C MET A 262 5.29 1.93 -10.62
N GLN A 263 5.97 0.79 -10.64
CA GLN A 263 5.36 -0.53 -10.58
C GLN A 263 5.55 -1.09 -9.17
N LEU A 264 4.47 -1.08 -8.39
CA LEU A 264 4.46 -1.60 -7.02
C LEU A 264 3.61 -2.86 -6.98
N ALA A 265 4.08 -3.86 -6.25
CA ALA A 265 3.23 -4.97 -5.83
C ALA A 265 2.56 -4.63 -4.50
N GLY A 266 1.49 -5.32 -4.16
CA GLY A 266 0.88 -5.29 -2.84
C GLY A 266 0.31 -6.66 -2.51
N VAL A 267 -0.17 -6.82 -1.28
CA VAL A 267 -0.80 -8.07 -0.82
C VAL A 267 -2.10 -7.78 -0.10
N LEU A 268 -3.13 -8.55 -0.42
CA LEU A 268 -4.42 -8.51 0.25
C LEU A 268 -4.30 -9.15 1.65
N ILE A 269 -4.57 -8.38 2.69
CA ILE A 269 -4.52 -8.83 4.10
C ILE A 269 -5.93 -8.93 4.73
N GLU A 270 -6.91 -8.26 4.15
CA GLU A 270 -8.36 -8.39 4.40
C GLU A 270 -9.10 -8.22 3.06
N PRO A 271 -10.39 -8.61 2.93
CA PRO A 271 -11.11 -8.57 1.65
C PRO A 271 -11.06 -7.23 0.88
N ASP A 272 -10.90 -6.12 1.60
CA ASP A 272 -10.79 -4.76 1.06
C ASP A 272 -9.47 -4.05 1.44
N LEU A 273 -8.52 -4.70 2.14
CA LEU A 273 -7.27 -4.07 2.59
C LEU A 273 -6.04 -4.67 1.93
N VAL A 274 -5.22 -3.78 1.37
CA VAL A 274 -3.96 -4.12 0.71
C VAL A 274 -2.80 -3.48 1.46
N LEU A 275 -1.79 -4.29 1.78
CA LEU A 275 -0.50 -3.83 2.29
C LEU A 275 0.50 -3.73 1.14
N THR A 276 1.28 -2.66 1.11
CA THR A 276 2.36 -2.42 0.15
C THR A 276 3.47 -1.60 0.79
N CYS A 277 4.44 -1.17 -0.01
CA CYS A 277 5.39 -0.12 0.32
C CYS A 277 5.13 1.12 -0.54
N GLY A 278 5.75 2.25 -0.21
CA GLY A 278 5.71 3.39 -1.14
C GLY A 278 6.00 4.72 -0.48
N LYS A 279 7.25 5.17 -0.62
CA LYS A 279 7.78 6.44 -0.08
C LYS A 279 7.09 7.72 -0.57
N ARG A 280 6.20 7.61 -1.58
CA ARG A 280 5.50 8.75 -2.22
C ARG A 280 4.00 8.75 -1.98
N PHE A 281 3.46 7.79 -1.24
CA PHE A 281 2.04 7.78 -0.89
C PHE A 281 1.76 8.67 0.31
N ALA A 282 0.77 9.55 0.18
CA ALA A 282 0.18 10.32 1.27
C ALA A 282 -1.21 9.77 1.61
N PRO A 283 -1.63 9.79 2.89
CA PRO A 283 -2.99 9.45 3.27
C PRO A 283 -4.02 10.28 2.47
N GLY A 284 -5.01 9.61 1.89
CA GLY A 284 -6.01 10.20 0.99
C GLY A 284 -5.69 10.08 -0.50
N ASP A 285 -4.46 9.74 -0.88
CA ASP A 285 -4.11 9.51 -2.30
C ASP A 285 -4.93 8.38 -2.90
N ARG A 286 -5.26 8.51 -4.19
CA ARG A 286 -6.01 7.52 -4.97
C ARG A 286 -5.07 6.75 -5.88
N VAL A 287 -5.16 5.43 -5.84
CA VAL A 287 -4.35 4.52 -6.67
C VAL A 287 -5.21 3.50 -7.40
N GLY A 288 -4.76 3.08 -8.58
CA GLY A 288 -5.34 1.93 -9.27
C GLY A 288 -4.70 0.63 -8.80
N ILE A 289 -5.50 -0.42 -8.67
CA ILE A 289 -5.07 -1.76 -8.29
C ILE A 289 -5.58 -2.75 -9.33
N ALA A 290 -4.66 -3.41 -10.02
CA ALA A 290 -4.95 -4.49 -10.95
C ALA A 290 -4.77 -5.86 -10.27
N MET A 291 -5.65 -6.78 -10.61
CA MET A 291 -5.69 -8.16 -10.11
C MET A 291 -5.32 -9.14 -11.21
N PRO A 292 -4.90 -10.37 -10.88
CA PRO A 292 -4.61 -11.41 -11.88
C PRO A 292 -5.79 -11.68 -12.81
N LEU A 293 -5.54 -11.72 -14.12
CA LEU A 293 -6.52 -12.03 -15.15
C LEU A 293 -6.62 -13.55 -15.30
N ARG A 294 -7.82 -14.06 -15.59
CA ARG A 294 -8.05 -15.47 -15.90
C ARG A 294 -8.46 -15.65 -17.36
N ASP A 295 -7.97 -16.72 -17.95
CA ASP A 295 -8.41 -17.30 -19.20
C ASP A 295 -8.81 -18.77 -18.93
N GLY A 296 -10.11 -18.98 -18.68
CA GLY A 296 -10.64 -20.22 -18.12
C GLY A 296 -9.99 -20.60 -16.78
N ASP A 297 -9.36 -21.78 -16.75
CA ASP A 297 -8.65 -22.32 -15.57
C ASP A 297 -7.19 -21.86 -15.47
N ASN A 298 -6.75 -20.99 -16.36
CA ASN A 298 -5.36 -20.55 -16.43
C ASN A 298 -5.25 -19.06 -16.12
N TRP A 299 -4.20 -18.69 -15.39
CA TRP A 299 -3.88 -17.30 -15.14
C TRP A 299 -3.15 -16.69 -16.33
N ASN A 300 -3.57 -15.51 -16.74
CA ASN A 300 -2.88 -14.72 -17.75
C ASN A 300 -1.83 -13.84 -17.06
N ALA A 301 -0.56 -14.17 -17.30
CA ALA A 301 0.56 -13.42 -16.78
C ALA A 301 1.14 -12.39 -17.76
N ASP A 302 0.62 -12.26 -18.96
CA ASP A 302 1.14 -11.36 -19.97
C ASP A 302 0.78 -9.90 -19.63
N ARG A 303 1.78 -9.01 -19.56
CA ARG A 303 1.57 -7.56 -19.33
C ARG A 303 0.71 -6.93 -20.42
N ALA A 304 0.71 -7.50 -21.62
CA ALA A 304 -0.14 -7.05 -22.72
C ALA A 304 -1.63 -7.05 -22.34
N GLY A 305 -2.08 -8.02 -21.52
CA GLY A 305 -3.46 -8.09 -21.03
C GLY A 305 -3.87 -6.93 -20.11
N TYR A 306 -2.91 -6.16 -19.61
CA TYR A 306 -3.11 -5.05 -18.67
C TYR A 306 -2.96 -3.66 -19.31
N ARG A 307 -2.83 -3.60 -20.64
CA ARG A 307 -2.69 -2.34 -21.40
C ARG A 307 -3.98 -1.52 -21.49
N ASP A 308 -5.14 -2.16 -21.32
CA ASP A 308 -6.46 -1.52 -21.31
C ASP A 308 -7.07 -1.56 -19.91
N PRO A 309 -6.86 -0.51 -19.08
CA PRO A 309 -7.42 -0.47 -17.73
C PRO A 309 -8.95 -0.55 -17.70
N LEU A 310 -9.65 0.00 -18.71
CA LEU A 310 -11.11 -0.03 -18.77
C LEU A 310 -11.60 -1.46 -19.03
N GLY A 311 -10.99 -2.16 -19.98
CA GLY A 311 -11.29 -3.57 -20.24
C GLY A 311 -10.98 -4.47 -19.03
N VAL A 312 -9.87 -4.21 -18.32
CA VAL A 312 -9.54 -4.92 -17.07
C VAL A 312 -10.57 -4.60 -15.97
N GLN A 313 -11.06 -3.36 -15.90
CA GLN A 313 -12.11 -2.96 -14.96
C GLN A 313 -13.46 -3.60 -15.27
N GLN A 314 -13.87 -3.66 -16.54
CA GLN A 314 -15.12 -4.32 -16.95
C GLN A 314 -15.13 -5.82 -16.63
N ARG A 315 -13.97 -6.47 -16.62
CA ARG A 315 -13.80 -7.87 -16.18
C ARG A 315 -13.80 -8.03 -14.65
N GLY A 316 -13.80 -6.93 -13.91
CA GLY A 316 -13.74 -6.93 -12.46
C GLY A 316 -12.33 -7.08 -11.89
N ASN A 317 -11.27 -7.01 -12.71
CA ASN A 317 -9.88 -7.18 -12.29
C ASN A 317 -9.14 -5.85 -12.04
N TRP A 318 -9.86 -4.73 -12.02
CA TRP A 318 -9.33 -3.42 -11.61
C TRP A 318 -10.20 -2.83 -10.51
N ARG A 319 -9.55 -2.21 -9.52
CA ARG A 319 -10.19 -1.46 -8.45
C ARG A 319 -9.45 -0.16 -8.21
N SER A 320 -10.18 0.88 -7.86
CA SER A 320 -9.56 2.03 -7.20
C SER A 320 -9.39 1.74 -5.72
N ALA A 321 -8.35 2.32 -5.14
CA ALA A 321 -8.07 2.25 -3.73
C ALA A 321 -7.63 3.61 -3.20
N THR A 322 -7.82 3.80 -1.90
CA THR A 322 -7.40 5.00 -1.17
C THR A 322 -6.30 4.64 -0.19
N VAL A 323 -5.23 5.44 -0.17
CA VAL A 323 -4.16 5.30 0.82
C VAL A 323 -4.70 5.65 2.19
N LEU A 324 -4.70 4.67 3.09
CA LEU A 324 -5.18 4.80 4.46
C LEU A 324 -4.08 5.35 5.38
N ALA A 325 -2.91 4.73 5.33
CA ALA A 325 -1.81 5.04 6.23
C ALA A 325 -0.47 4.78 5.54
N HIS A 326 0.55 5.52 5.96
CA HIS A 326 1.93 5.32 5.51
C HIS A 326 2.88 5.50 6.69
N ASP A 327 3.70 4.49 6.95
CA ASP A 327 4.83 4.55 7.88
C ASP A 327 6.12 4.71 7.07
N ARG A 328 6.73 5.89 7.19
CA ARG A 328 7.96 6.23 6.47
C ARG A 328 9.14 5.40 6.93
N ASP A 329 9.27 5.14 8.24
CA ASP A 329 10.41 4.42 8.82
C ASP A 329 10.41 2.95 8.39
N ARG A 330 9.22 2.35 8.34
CA ARG A 330 9.02 0.95 7.90
C ARG A 330 8.87 0.79 6.39
N ASP A 331 8.69 1.87 5.64
CA ASP A 331 8.30 1.85 4.22
C ASP A 331 7.08 0.96 3.99
N LEU A 332 6.08 1.07 4.87
CA LEU A 332 4.81 0.33 4.79
C LEU A 332 3.66 1.28 4.51
N THR A 333 2.74 0.85 3.66
CA THR A 333 1.55 1.62 3.28
C THR A 333 0.34 0.70 3.27
N LEU A 334 -0.74 1.15 3.91
CA LEU A 334 -2.03 0.48 3.91
C LEU A 334 -2.98 1.17 2.93
N LEU A 335 -3.66 0.38 2.11
CA LEU A 335 -4.63 0.83 1.12
C LEU A 335 -5.99 0.16 1.39
N ARG A 336 -7.08 0.88 1.13
CA ARG A 336 -8.44 0.35 1.11
C ARG A 336 -8.98 0.35 -0.31
N LEU A 337 -9.38 -0.81 -0.80
CA LEU A 337 -10.12 -0.99 -2.05
C LEU A 337 -11.51 -0.37 -1.92
N ASP A 338 -11.99 0.30 -2.97
CA ASP A 338 -13.35 0.85 -2.99
C ASP A 338 -14.44 -0.24 -2.95
N SER A 339 -14.09 -1.47 -3.33
CA SER A 339 -14.94 -2.66 -3.18
C SER A 339 -14.08 -3.92 -3.11
N PRO A 340 -14.52 -4.94 -2.35
CA PRO A 340 -13.79 -6.20 -2.23
C PRO A 340 -13.76 -6.96 -3.56
N VAL A 341 -12.87 -7.95 -3.64
CA VAL A 341 -12.70 -8.81 -4.82
C VAL A 341 -12.84 -10.27 -4.42
N GLU A 342 -13.96 -10.90 -4.80
CA GLU A 342 -14.36 -12.23 -4.32
C GLU A 342 -13.36 -13.36 -4.62
N PHE A 343 -12.67 -13.30 -5.77
CA PHE A 343 -11.73 -14.35 -6.17
C PHE A 343 -10.34 -14.21 -5.55
N MET A 344 -10.04 -13.05 -4.96
CA MET A 344 -8.80 -12.82 -4.23
C MET A 344 -8.98 -13.30 -2.79
N LYS A 345 -7.92 -13.84 -2.20
CA LYS A 345 -7.95 -14.38 -0.84
C LYS A 345 -6.92 -13.67 0.03
N PRO A 346 -7.35 -13.08 1.15
CA PRO A 346 -6.44 -12.50 2.12
C PRO A 346 -5.44 -13.52 2.64
N VAL A 347 -4.25 -13.03 2.97
CA VAL A 347 -3.17 -13.84 3.55
C VAL A 347 -3.25 -13.83 5.07
N THR A 348 -2.76 -14.89 5.68
CA THR A 348 -2.52 -14.96 7.12
C THR A 348 -1.09 -14.51 7.43
N PHE A 349 -0.87 -13.99 8.63
CA PHE A 349 0.47 -13.60 9.08
C PHE A 349 1.16 -14.79 9.74
N ALA A 350 2.46 -14.96 9.47
CA ALA A 350 3.26 -15.98 10.12
C ALA A 350 3.49 -15.60 11.59
N ALA A 351 3.10 -16.49 12.51
CA ALA A 351 3.37 -16.30 13.95
C ALA A 351 4.87 -16.46 14.28
N ILE A 352 5.60 -17.20 13.45
CA ILE A 352 7.03 -17.46 13.60
C ILE A 352 7.71 -17.13 12.27
N LEU A 353 8.70 -16.24 12.31
CA LEU A 353 9.51 -15.91 11.14
C LEU A 353 10.43 -17.06 10.76
N PRO A 354 10.72 -17.25 9.45
CA PRO A 354 11.59 -18.29 8.97
C PRO A 354 13.04 -18.11 9.46
N GLY A 355 13.71 -19.23 9.71
CA GLY A 355 15.11 -19.31 10.08
C GLY A 355 16.06 -19.01 8.92
N LEU A 356 17.36 -18.83 9.22
CA LEU A 356 18.39 -18.68 8.18
C LEU A 356 18.48 -19.96 7.35
N GLY A 357 18.51 -19.82 6.03
CA GLY A 357 18.53 -20.93 5.07
C GLY A 357 17.14 -21.48 4.73
N GLU A 358 16.10 -21.19 5.51
CA GLU A 358 14.74 -21.62 5.20
C GLU A 358 14.20 -20.93 3.93
N ALA A 359 13.38 -21.66 3.18
CA ALA A 359 12.80 -21.17 1.94
C ALA A 359 11.74 -20.11 2.20
N VAL A 360 11.79 -19.05 1.39
CA VAL A 360 10.71 -18.08 1.27
C VAL A 360 10.33 -17.90 -0.20
N HIS A 361 9.10 -17.46 -0.39
CA HIS A 361 8.45 -17.35 -1.70
C HIS A 361 7.94 -15.94 -1.88
N ALA A 362 8.05 -15.40 -3.09
CA ALA A 362 7.55 -14.08 -3.40
C ALA A 362 6.90 -14.05 -4.77
N MET A 363 5.99 -13.10 -4.94
CA MET A 363 5.42 -12.76 -6.22
C MET A 363 5.38 -11.26 -6.40
N SER A 364 5.87 -10.78 -7.54
CA SER A 364 5.90 -9.35 -7.83
C SER A 364 5.90 -9.08 -9.34
N HIS A 365 6.12 -7.82 -9.71
CA HIS A 365 6.03 -7.30 -11.07
C HIS A 365 7.39 -6.78 -11.58
N PRO A 366 8.42 -7.64 -11.72
CA PRO A 366 9.76 -7.22 -12.15
C PRO A 366 9.74 -6.58 -13.53
N GLY A 367 10.38 -5.42 -13.64
CA GLY A 367 10.70 -4.81 -14.93
C GLY A 367 11.59 -5.72 -15.78
N GLY A 368 11.63 -5.46 -17.08
CA GLY A 368 12.46 -6.24 -18.01
C GLY A 368 11.92 -7.62 -18.41
N LEU A 369 10.72 -7.98 -17.91
CA LEU A 369 9.94 -9.10 -18.40
C LEU A 369 8.62 -8.61 -19.01
N GLU A 370 8.11 -9.39 -19.96
CA GLU A 370 6.81 -9.19 -20.60
C GLU A 370 5.65 -9.68 -19.70
N PHE A 371 5.98 -10.15 -18.48
CA PHE A 371 5.04 -10.80 -17.56
C PHE A 371 4.78 -9.95 -16.31
N ALA A 372 3.53 -9.93 -15.87
CA ALA A 372 3.06 -9.20 -14.71
C ALA A 372 3.25 -10.01 -13.42
N TRP A 373 2.85 -11.28 -13.37
CA TRP A 373 2.88 -12.10 -12.15
C TRP A 373 4.07 -13.05 -12.17
N VAL A 374 5.18 -12.66 -11.54
CA VAL A 374 6.42 -13.42 -11.59
C VAL A 374 6.76 -13.95 -10.21
N TYR A 375 6.73 -15.28 -10.09
CA TYR A 375 7.12 -15.99 -8.89
C TYR A 375 8.65 -16.05 -8.73
N ALA A 376 9.10 -16.10 -7.48
CA ALA A 376 10.48 -16.39 -7.10
C ALA A 376 10.50 -17.15 -5.77
N SER A 377 11.54 -17.94 -5.56
CA SER A 377 11.82 -18.52 -4.24
C SER A 377 13.29 -18.53 -3.94
N GLY A 378 13.65 -18.50 -2.66
CA GLY A 378 15.03 -18.57 -2.23
C GLY A 378 15.16 -18.53 -0.72
N PRO A 379 16.36 -18.81 -0.19
CA PRO A 379 16.57 -18.85 1.25
C PRO A 379 16.56 -17.46 1.89
N VAL A 380 16.21 -17.42 3.17
CA VAL A 380 16.55 -16.32 4.08
C VAL A 380 18.07 -16.32 4.29
N ARG A 381 18.73 -15.22 3.94
CA ARG A 381 20.18 -15.06 4.09
C ARG A 381 20.57 -14.48 5.44
N GLN A 382 19.77 -13.52 5.91
CA GLN A 382 20.06 -12.77 7.12
C GLN A 382 18.77 -12.18 7.69
N ARG A 383 18.74 -12.00 9.01
CA ARG A 383 17.74 -11.20 9.70
C ARG A 383 18.45 -10.19 10.59
N GLY A 384 18.00 -8.94 10.58
CA GLY A 384 18.59 -7.90 11.41
C GLY A 384 17.89 -6.56 11.28
N GLN A 385 18.32 -5.60 12.08
CA GLN A 385 17.76 -4.25 12.04
C GLN A 385 18.48 -3.38 11.01
N LEU A 386 17.75 -2.80 10.06
CA LEU A 386 18.29 -1.96 8.99
C LEU A 386 17.45 -0.70 8.84
N THR A 387 18.08 0.38 8.37
CA THR A 387 17.36 1.57 7.94
C THR A 387 16.87 1.36 6.51
N VAL A 388 15.56 1.40 6.30
CA VAL A 388 14.91 1.25 4.98
C VAL A 388 14.40 2.60 4.42
N ALA A 389 14.13 3.56 5.29
CA ALA A 389 13.72 4.92 4.94
C ALA A 389 14.91 5.82 4.55
N SER A 390 14.63 6.90 3.83
CA SER A 390 15.61 7.94 3.49
C SER A 390 15.62 9.05 4.53
N GLY A 391 16.82 9.50 4.96
CA GLY A 391 17.01 10.63 5.87
C GLY A 391 17.94 10.29 7.04
N GLU A 392 18.62 11.31 7.58
CA GLU A 392 19.66 11.14 8.61
C GLU A 392 19.14 10.56 9.94
N ASN A 393 17.84 10.72 10.23
CA ASN A 393 17.19 10.25 11.46
C ASN A 393 16.27 9.04 11.27
N ALA A 394 16.36 8.35 10.13
CA ALA A 394 15.49 7.22 9.82
C ALA A 394 15.72 6.05 10.79
N LYS A 395 14.63 5.54 11.37
CA LYS A 395 14.71 4.45 12.35
C LYS A 395 15.14 3.14 11.69
N ARG A 396 15.76 2.27 12.49
CA ARG A 396 16.06 0.90 12.09
C ARG A 396 14.86 0.01 12.37
N VAL A 397 14.52 -0.83 11.41
CA VAL A 397 13.39 -1.77 11.49
C VAL A 397 13.90 -3.19 11.23
N VAL A 398 13.18 -4.20 11.73
CA VAL A 398 13.54 -5.61 11.53
C VAL A 398 13.26 -6.02 10.08
N VAL A 399 14.33 -6.34 9.37
CA VAL A 399 14.32 -6.73 7.95
C VAL A 399 14.90 -8.14 7.79
N MET A 400 14.27 -8.91 6.92
CA MET A 400 14.81 -10.15 6.39
C MET A 400 15.46 -9.89 5.03
N VAL A 401 16.70 -10.35 4.88
CA VAL A 401 17.44 -10.30 3.63
C VAL A 401 17.30 -11.66 2.97
N CYS A 402 16.67 -11.71 1.80
CA CYS A 402 16.31 -12.96 1.12
C CYS A 402 17.01 -13.05 -0.24
N GLN A 403 17.38 -14.25 -0.68
CA GLN A 403 17.93 -14.48 -2.02
C GLN A 403 16.82 -14.60 -3.06
N LEU A 404 16.13 -13.50 -3.34
CA LEU A 404 14.97 -13.44 -4.25
C LEU A 404 15.35 -12.69 -5.55
N ALA A 405 15.96 -13.42 -6.48
CA ALA A 405 16.47 -12.85 -7.73
C ALA A 405 15.39 -12.15 -8.57
N ALA A 406 15.74 -10.98 -9.11
CA ALA A 406 14.87 -10.08 -9.85
C ALA A 406 13.66 -9.49 -9.10
N GLN A 407 13.39 -9.88 -7.85
CA GLN A 407 12.34 -9.26 -7.02
C GLN A 407 12.83 -7.97 -6.34
N ALA A 408 14.15 -7.78 -6.25
CA ALA A 408 14.79 -6.61 -5.64
C ALA A 408 14.37 -5.25 -6.24
N GLY A 409 13.93 -5.24 -7.50
CA GLY A 409 13.42 -4.05 -8.19
C GLY A 409 11.89 -3.91 -8.20
N SER A 410 11.16 -4.76 -7.47
CA SER A 410 9.69 -4.77 -7.42
C SER A 410 9.20 -4.65 -5.99
N PRO A 411 9.20 -3.43 -5.46
CA PRO A 411 8.89 -3.22 -4.06
C PRO A 411 7.38 -3.39 -3.83
N GLY A 412 7.02 -3.77 -2.61
CA GLY A 412 5.67 -4.04 -2.14
C GLY A 412 5.22 -5.49 -2.32
N GLY A 413 6.04 -6.34 -2.93
CA GLY A 413 5.73 -7.77 -3.14
C GLY A 413 5.71 -8.54 -1.81
N PRO A 414 4.70 -9.41 -1.59
CA PRO A 414 4.66 -10.26 -0.41
C PRO A 414 5.77 -11.30 -0.42
N VAL A 415 6.28 -11.60 0.78
CA VAL A 415 7.16 -12.73 1.05
C VAL A 415 6.44 -13.68 1.99
N MET A 416 6.34 -14.96 1.62
CA MET A 416 5.67 -16.01 2.36
C MET A 416 6.60 -17.17 2.72
N ASN A 417 6.29 -17.91 3.77
CA ASN A 417 6.89 -19.22 4.05
C ASN A 417 6.21 -20.34 3.23
N ASP A 418 6.71 -21.57 3.33
CA ASP A 418 6.15 -22.76 2.66
C ASP A 418 4.67 -23.04 3.01
N ARG A 419 4.16 -22.52 4.14
CA ARG A 419 2.77 -22.65 4.57
C ARG A 419 1.83 -21.62 3.90
N GLY A 420 2.37 -20.66 3.14
CA GLY A 420 1.61 -19.58 2.53
C GLY A 420 1.25 -18.45 3.50
N GLU A 421 1.94 -18.37 4.64
CA GLU A 421 1.77 -17.29 5.61
C GLU A 421 2.73 -16.14 5.27
N LEU A 422 2.26 -14.90 5.37
CA LEU A 422 3.04 -13.69 5.14
C LEU A 422 4.12 -13.53 6.22
N VAL A 423 5.38 -13.49 5.79
CA VAL A 423 6.55 -13.29 6.64
C VAL A 423 7.18 -11.90 6.44
N GLY A 424 6.83 -11.19 5.36
CA GLY A 424 7.28 -9.82 5.14
C GLY A 424 6.82 -9.18 3.83
N ILE A 425 7.16 -7.90 3.64
CA ILE A 425 6.91 -7.12 2.42
C ILE A 425 8.22 -6.57 1.88
N LEU A 426 8.48 -6.77 0.58
CA LEU A 426 9.68 -6.25 -0.08
C LEU A 426 9.70 -4.71 -0.06
N SER A 427 10.77 -4.10 0.41
CA SER A 427 10.98 -2.65 0.41
C SER A 427 11.93 -2.20 -0.72
N ALA A 428 11.76 -0.96 -1.18
CA ALA A 428 12.57 -0.38 -2.24
C ALA A 428 13.97 0.01 -1.73
N ARG A 429 15.01 -0.68 -2.20
CA ARG A 429 16.42 -0.29 -2.00
C ARG A 429 17.19 -0.31 -3.30
N GLU A 430 17.89 0.79 -3.58
CA GLU A 430 18.83 0.87 -4.70
C GLU A 430 20.03 -0.06 -4.45
N SER A 431 20.68 -0.50 -5.53
CA SER A 431 22.00 -1.18 -5.59
C SER A 431 22.12 -2.68 -5.28
N ALA A 432 21.06 -3.40 -4.86
CA ALA A 432 21.20 -4.82 -4.55
C ALA A 432 20.64 -5.74 -5.65
N GLN A 433 21.50 -6.23 -6.54
CA GLN A 433 21.14 -7.32 -7.44
C GLN A 433 20.97 -8.62 -6.63
N PHE A 434 19.98 -9.46 -6.98
CA PHE A 434 19.71 -10.77 -6.36
C PHE A 434 19.29 -10.80 -4.88
N VAL A 435 19.02 -9.65 -4.27
CA VAL A 435 18.72 -9.56 -2.84
C VAL A 435 17.42 -8.81 -2.60
N GLY A 436 16.43 -9.49 -2.02
CA GLY A 436 15.20 -8.87 -1.55
C GLY A 436 15.34 -8.45 -0.08
N TYR A 437 14.96 -7.22 0.24
CA TYR A 437 14.85 -6.74 1.62
C TYR A 437 13.37 -6.74 2.01
N ALA A 438 12.97 -7.64 2.89
CA ALA A 438 11.59 -7.76 3.34
C ALA A 438 11.45 -7.19 4.74
N VAL A 439 10.63 -6.15 4.89
CA VAL A 439 10.18 -5.66 6.20
C VAL A 439 9.37 -6.79 6.84
N SER A 440 9.80 -7.24 8.02
CA SER A 440 9.32 -8.49 8.61
C SER A 440 7.84 -8.44 9.04
N ALA A 441 7.21 -9.60 9.18
CA ALA A 441 5.85 -9.72 9.70
C ALA A 441 5.70 -9.15 11.12
N GLU A 442 6.77 -9.09 11.92
CA GLU A 442 6.77 -8.43 13.23
C GLU A 442 6.66 -6.91 13.10
N GLU A 443 7.33 -6.29 12.12
CA GLU A 443 7.21 -4.85 11.85
C GLU A 443 5.89 -4.51 11.18
N ILE A 444 5.39 -5.40 10.32
CA ILE A 444 4.04 -5.29 9.77
C ILE A 444 3.01 -5.41 10.88
N ALA A 445 3.16 -6.39 11.77
CA ALA A 445 2.35 -6.50 12.97
C ALA A 445 2.48 -5.20 13.75
N THR A 446 3.65 -4.66 14.07
CA THR A 446 3.79 -3.38 14.79
C THR A 446 3.16 -2.18 14.06
N PHE A 447 3.13 -2.19 12.73
CA PHE A 447 2.42 -1.20 11.93
C PHE A 447 0.89 -1.36 12.03
N LEU A 448 0.41 -2.59 12.23
CA LEU A 448 -1.01 -2.98 12.33
C LEU A 448 -1.53 -3.15 13.79
N ASP A 449 -0.64 -3.41 14.76
CA ASP A 449 -0.79 -3.91 16.14
C ASP A 449 -0.06 -2.99 17.13
N VAL A 450 -0.65 -2.83 18.32
CA VAL A 450 -0.50 -1.63 19.15
C VAL A 450 -0.32 -1.98 20.64
N SER A 451 0.91 -1.89 21.17
CA SER A 451 1.24 -1.82 22.62
C SER A 451 2.72 -1.35 22.77
N LEU A 452 3.21 -0.34 23.53
CA LEU A 452 2.87 0.30 24.82
C LEU A 452 3.27 1.81 24.85
N THR A 453 2.66 2.54 25.81
CA THR A 453 2.93 3.90 26.36
C THR A 453 2.78 5.16 25.47
N ASP A 454 1.79 6.00 25.85
CA ASP A 454 1.38 7.33 25.37
C ASP A 454 0.79 7.47 23.93
N ARG A 455 -0.50 7.91 23.84
CA ARG A 455 -1.46 7.86 22.67
C ARG A 455 -0.96 8.53 21.35
N PRO A 456 -1.61 8.40 20.12
CA PRO A 456 -2.75 7.58 19.63
C PRO A 456 -2.50 6.79 18.29
N ALA A 457 -2.95 5.54 18.10
CA ALA A 457 -4.21 5.05 17.47
C ALA A 457 -4.29 3.54 17.75
N ARG A 458 -5.45 2.96 18.10
CA ARG A 458 -5.54 1.57 18.62
C ARG A 458 -6.69 0.80 17.96
N THR A 459 -6.37 -0.24 17.18
CA THR A 459 -7.20 -1.07 16.26
C THR A 459 -7.28 -0.56 14.82
N LEU A 460 -7.37 -1.50 13.86
CA LEU A 460 -7.77 -1.21 12.47
C LEU A 460 -9.03 -0.33 12.46
N ALA A 461 -10.02 -0.62 13.31
CA ALA A 461 -11.21 0.23 13.48
C ALA A 461 -10.88 1.68 13.89
N GLY A 462 -9.91 1.90 14.78
CA GLY A 462 -9.46 3.24 15.19
C GLY A 462 -8.63 3.98 14.13
N LEU A 463 -7.87 3.24 13.31
CA LEU A 463 -7.19 3.79 12.14
C LEU A 463 -8.22 4.18 11.08
N LEU A 464 -9.17 3.30 10.78
CA LEU A 464 -10.27 3.53 9.85
C LEU A 464 -11.15 4.70 10.30
N ALA A 465 -11.52 4.79 11.58
CA ALA A 465 -12.29 5.91 12.12
C ALA A 465 -11.56 7.25 11.96
N ARG A 466 -10.25 7.30 12.22
CA ARG A 466 -9.42 8.50 11.99
C ARG A 466 -9.28 8.87 10.52
N ILE A 467 -9.28 7.87 9.64
CA ILE A 467 -9.21 8.09 8.20
C ILE A 467 -10.56 8.52 7.65
N GLU A 468 -11.67 8.02 8.17
CA GLU A 468 -13.01 8.56 7.89
C GLU A 468 -13.16 10.00 8.38
N GLU A 469 -12.51 10.36 9.49
CA GLU A 469 -12.37 11.74 9.94
C GLU A 469 -11.48 12.62 9.04
N LEU A 470 -10.56 12.07 8.23
CA LEU A 470 -9.65 12.87 7.38
C LEU A 470 -10.39 13.60 6.23
N PRO A 471 -11.26 12.97 5.43
CA PRO A 471 -12.13 13.66 4.47
C PRO A 471 -12.96 14.76 5.13
N ALA A 472 -13.53 14.50 6.32
CA ALA A 472 -14.25 15.51 7.09
C ALA A 472 -13.32 16.66 7.53
N ARG A 473 -12.07 16.37 7.91
CA ARG A 473 -11.06 17.37 8.25
C ARG A 473 -10.60 18.20 7.05
N PHE A 474 -10.44 17.59 5.88
CA PHE A 474 -10.12 18.29 4.64
C PHE A 474 -11.30 19.14 4.17
N ALA A 475 -12.53 18.61 4.22
CA ALA A 475 -13.75 19.36 3.97
C ALA A 475 -13.88 20.54 4.95
N SER A 476 -13.61 20.34 6.23
CA SER A 476 -13.64 21.39 7.27
C SER A 476 -12.49 22.41 7.11
N ALA A 477 -11.32 22.01 6.60
CA ALA A 477 -10.23 22.94 6.27
C ALA A 477 -10.57 23.80 5.03
N ALA A 478 -11.12 23.19 3.98
CA ALA A 478 -11.61 23.90 2.80
C ALA A 478 -12.78 24.83 3.14
N ALA A 479 -13.72 24.35 3.96
CA ALA A 479 -14.82 25.13 4.53
C ALA A 479 -14.31 26.33 5.33
N ARG A 480 -13.26 26.18 6.15
CA ARG A 480 -12.66 27.31 6.88
C ARG A 480 -12.06 28.37 5.94
N GLY A 481 -11.35 27.95 4.88
CA GLY A 481 -10.79 28.89 3.89
C GLY A 481 -11.88 29.63 3.11
N LEU A 482 -12.93 28.93 2.68
CA LEU A 482 -14.09 29.53 2.02
C LEU A 482 -14.90 30.42 2.97
N ALA A 483 -15.01 30.09 4.25
CA ALA A 483 -15.69 30.92 5.25
C ALA A 483 -14.94 32.23 5.51
N GLN A 484 -13.60 32.20 5.53
CA GLN A 484 -12.79 33.42 5.60
C GLN A 484 -12.99 34.32 4.37
N ARG A 485 -13.08 33.71 3.17
CA ARG A 485 -13.38 34.44 1.94
C ARG A 485 -14.79 35.03 1.94
N ALA A 486 -15.78 34.27 2.41
CA ALA A 486 -17.15 34.74 2.56
C ALA A 486 -17.22 35.96 3.49
N GLU A 487 -16.53 35.93 4.62
CA GLU A 487 -16.45 37.06 5.55
C GLU A 487 -15.77 38.28 4.91
N GLN A 488 -14.70 38.08 4.15
CA GLN A 488 -14.06 39.16 3.40
C GLN A 488 -15.02 39.78 2.37
N HIS A 489 -15.75 38.97 1.61
CA HIS A 489 -16.76 39.44 0.67
C HIS A 489 -17.89 40.22 1.37
N ARG A 490 -18.32 39.76 2.56
CA ARG A 490 -19.31 40.47 3.37
C ARG A 490 -18.81 41.85 3.80
N LEU A 491 -17.57 41.95 4.28
CA LEU A 491 -16.94 43.21 4.68
C LEU A 491 -16.79 44.18 3.50
N GLU A 492 -16.50 43.66 2.30
CA GLU A 492 -16.43 44.42 1.05
C GLU A 492 -17.82 44.74 0.45
N LYS A 493 -18.91 44.39 1.14
CA LYS A 493 -20.31 44.56 0.69
C LYS A 493 -20.66 43.79 -0.59
N ARG A 494 -19.89 42.74 -0.94
CA ARG A 494 -20.17 41.80 -2.02
C ARG A 494 -21.09 40.66 -1.55
N VAL A 495 -22.35 41.02 -1.29
CA VAL A 495 -23.34 40.16 -0.61
C VAL A 495 -23.59 38.83 -1.34
N GLU A 496 -23.72 38.85 -2.67
CA GLU A 496 -24.02 37.64 -3.44
C GLU A 496 -22.84 36.65 -3.48
N ASP A 497 -21.61 37.15 -3.53
CA ASP A 497 -20.41 36.31 -3.50
C ASP A 497 -20.22 35.70 -2.11
N ALA A 498 -20.43 36.49 -1.05
CA ALA A 498 -20.43 36.01 0.33
C ALA A 498 -21.47 34.89 0.56
N LYS A 499 -22.67 35.03 -0.01
CA LYS A 499 -23.73 34.03 0.07
C LYS A 499 -23.35 32.72 -0.61
N ARG A 500 -22.85 32.78 -1.85
CA ARG A 500 -22.41 31.58 -2.60
C ARG A 500 -21.30 30.84 -1.87
N ASP A 501 -20.35 31.57 -1.27
CA ASP A 501 -19.29 30.96 -0.50
C ASP A 501 -19.82 30.33 0.78
N CYS A 502 -20.74 30.97 1.50
CA CYS A 502 -21.38 30.38 2.67
C CYS A 502 -22.17 29.10 2.33
N ASP A 503 -22.88 29.07 1.21
CA ASP A 503 -23.63 27.88 0.78
C ASP A 503 -22.69 26.73 0.42
N SER A 504 -21.59 27.04 -0.28
CA SER A 504 -20.52 26.08 -0.57
C SER A 504 -19.89 25.53 0.71
N VAL A 505 -19.61 26.40 1.69
CA VAL A 505 -19.09 26.00 3.01
C VAL A 505 -20.05 25.05 3.72
N LEU A 506 -21.33 25.39 3.80
CA LEU A 506 -22.30 24.62 4.57
C LEU A 506 -22.69 23.29 3.89
N SER A 507 -22.44 23.16 2.57
CA SER A 507 -22.51 21.87 1.88
C SER A 507 -21.34 20.93 2.21
N LEU A 508 -20.15 21.50 2.49
CA LEU A 508 -18.93 20.76 2.81
C LEU A 508 -18.82 20.45 4.31
N ASP A 509 -19.21 21.38 5.16
CA ASP A 509 -19.21 21.28 6.62
C ASP A 509 -20.46 21.98 7.19
N PRO A 510 -21.57 21.24 7.40
CA PRO A 510 -22.81 21.78 7.96
C PRO A 510 -22.67 22.37 9.37
N GLY A 511 -21.60 22.02 10.10
CA GLY A 511 -21.28 22.51 11.44
C GLY A 511 -20.33 23.72 11.45
N CYS A 512 -19.97 24.27 10.28
CA CYS A 512 -19.01 25.36 10.17
C CYS A 512 -19.56 26.68 10.76
N VAL A 513 -19.19 26.93 12.02
CA VAL A 513 -19.63 28.11 12.79
C VAL A 513 -19.33 29.44 12.09
N PRO A 514 -18.12 29.70 11.53
CA PRO A 514 -17.83 30.97 10.87
C PRO A 514 -18.76 31.31 9.69
N ALA A 515 -19.13 30.32 8.86
CA ALA A 515 -20.04 30.56 7.73
C ALA A 515 -21.47 30.85 8.17
N ARG A 516 -21.95 30.18 9.22
CA ARG A 516 -23.26 30.48 9.82
C ARG A 516 -23.31 31.88 10.41
N VAL A 517 -22.25 32.29 11.12
CA VAL A 517 -22.13 33.66 11.66
C VAL A 517 -22.10 34.70 10.53
N CYS A 518 -21.34 34.44 9.46
CA CYS A 518 -21.30 35.33 8.29
C CYS A 518 -22.70 35.51 7.67
N ARG A 519 -23.44 34.42 7.44
CA ARG A 519 -24.86 34.49 7.00
C ARG A 519 -25.76 35.23 7.98
N ALA A 520 -25.60 34.98 9.27
CA ALA A 520 -26.39 35.63 10.31
C ALA A 520 -26.22 37.17 10.28
N LEU A 521 -24.98 37.64 10.16
CA LEU A 521 -24.65 39.07 10.03
C LEU A 521 -25.18 39.68 8.72
N MET A 522 -25.20 38.91 7.62
CA MET A 522 -25.81 39.36 6.37
C MET A 522 -27.33 39.51 6.48
N HIS A 523 -27.99 38.58 7.16
CA HIS A 523 -29.42 38.66 7.44
C HIS A 523 -29.76 39.86 8.35
N GLU A 524 -28.98 40.08 9.40
CA GLU A 524 -29.13 41.23 10.29
C GLU A 524 -28.99 42.56 9.53
N ALA A 525 -27.96 42.71 8.69
CA ALA A 525 -27.74 43.91 7.87
C ALA A 525 -28.90 44.22 6.88
N THR A 526 -29.77 43.24 6.61
CA THR A 526 -30.96 43.40 5.74
C THR A 526 -32.28 43.46 6.53
N GLY A 527 -32.22 43.59 7.86
CA GLY A 527 -33.39 43.68 8.73
C GLY A 527 -34.10 42.35 8.98
N LYS A 528 -33.48 41.22 8.62
CA LYS A 528 -34.04 39.86 8.74
C LYS A 528 -33.62 39.21 10.05
N SER A 529 -34.07 39.79 11.16
CA SER A 529 -33.62 39.40 12.51
C SER A 529 -34.00 37.97 12.90
N ALA A 530 -35.11 37.44 12.39
CA ALA A 530 -35.54 36.07 12.68
C ALA A 530 -34.62 35.04 11.99
N GLU A 531 -34.28 35.27 10.72
CA GLU A 531 -33.37 34.43 9.95
C GLU A 531 -31.94 34.51 10.49
N ALA A 532 -31.50 35.69 10.93
CA ALA A 532 -30.22 35.88 11.59
C ALA A 532 -30.10 35.04 12.88
N LEU A 533 -31.13 35.07 13.74
CA LEU A 533 -31.18 34.26 14.96
C LEU A 533 -31.23 32.76 14.66
N ALA A 534 -31.95 32.33 13.61
CA ALA A 534 -32.02 30.93 13.20
C ALA A 534 -30.65 30.36 12.77
N GLU A 535 -29.82 31.16 12.09
CA GLU A 535 -28.45 30.75 11.74
C GLU A 535 -27.57 30.60 12.98
N LEU A 536 -27.67 31.51 13.94
CA LEU A 536 -26.95 31.40 15.22
C LEU A 536 -27.45 30.20 16.05
N ASP A 537 -28.74 29.88 15.99
CA ASP A 537 -29.29 28.68 16.61
C ASP A 537 -28.65 27.42 16.04
N SER A 538 -28.58 27.32 14.72
CA SER A 538 -27.92 26.20 14.07
C SER A 538 -26.43 26.15 14.37
N ALA A 539 -25.76 27.30 14.51
CA ALA A 539 -24.35 27.37 14.89
C ALA A 539 -24.09 26.85 16.31
N VAL A 540 -25.00 27.09 17.25
CA VAL A 540 -24.90 26.59 18.63
C VAL A 540 -25.28 25.12 18.76
N GLU A 541 -26.25 24.65 17.95
CA GLU A 541 -26.70 23.25 17.97
C GLU A 541 -25.69 22.32 17.28
N LYS A 542 -25.16 22.73 16.13
CA LYS A 542 -24.34 21.87 15.25
C LYS A 542 -22.84 22.15 15.33
N GLY A 543 -22.45 23.27 15.90
CA GLY A 543 -21.06 23.70 16.01
C GLY A 543 -20.43 23.40 17.38
N PRO A 544 -19.09 23.37 17.46
CA PRO A 544 -18.40 23.33 18.75
C PRO A 544 -18.70 24.59 19.57
N PHE A 545 -18.58 24.49 20.90
CA PHE A 545 -18.75 25.64 21.80
C PHE A 545 -17.92 26.84 21.33
N ASN A 546 -18.59 27.97 21.13
CA ASN A 546 -17.95 29.22 20.73
C ASN A 546 -18.55 30.38 21.53
N ARG A 547 -17.75 30.91 22.46
CA ARG A 547 -18.11 32.04 23.32
C ARG A 547 -18.69 33.21 22.52
N ASN A 548 -18.04 33.59 21.42
CA ASN A 548 -18.43 34.77 20.65
C ASN A 548 -19.79 34.59 19.97
N VAL A 549 -20.14 33.37 19.58
CA VAL A 549 -21.45 33.06 19.00
C VAL A 549 -22.56 33.10 20.04
N LEU A 550 -22.34 32.50 21.21
CA LEU A 550 -23.28 32.60 22.33
C LEU A 550 -23.45 34.05 22.78
N PHE A 551 -22.36 34.81 22.83
CA PHE A 551 -22.38 36.21 23.21
C PHE A 551 -23.13 37.07 22.18
N LEU A 552 -22.88 36.88 20.89
CA LEU A 552 -23.61 37.54 19.81
C LEU A 552 -25.11 37.19 19.84
N ARG A 553 -25.44 35.89 19.96
CA ARG A 553 -26.82 35.41 20.03
C ARG A 553 -27.54 35.96 21.26
N SER A 554 -26.86 36.05 22.40
CA SER A 554 -27.44 36.64 23.62
C SER A 554 -27.77 38.12 23.44
N GLY A 555 -26.92 38.87 22.72
CA GLY A 555 -27.16 40.28 22.40
C GLY A 555 -28.40 40.45 21.52
N TRP A 556 -28.49 39.69 20.44
CA TRP A 556 -29.65 39.78 19.54
C TRP A 556 -30.94 39.23 20.17
N ALA A 557 -30.86 38.16 20.96
CA ALA A 557 -31.97 37.65 21.75
C ALA A 557 -32.46 38.71 22.74
N ASN A 558 -31.53 39.45 23.35
CA ASN A 558 -31.83 40.60 24.19
C ASN A 558 -32.54 41.70 23.37
N ASP A 559 -32.06 42.07 22.19
CA ASP A 559 -32.73 43.11 21.39
C ASP A 559 -34.18 42.76 21.00
N VAL A 560 -34.48 41.47 20.79
CA VAL A 560 -35.85 40.97 20.52
C VAL A 560 -36.63 40.59 21.78
N LYS A 561 -36.10 40.90 22.97
CA LYS A 561 -36.70 40.65 24.29
C LYS A 561 -36.89 39.18 24.67
N ASP A 562 -36.14 38.27 24.05
CA ASP A 562 -36.02 36.87 24.48
C ASP A 562 -34.96 36.75 25.59
N TRP A 563 -35.29 37.33 26.74
CA TRP A 563 -34.40 37.40 27.90
C TRP A 563 -34.04 36.01 28.44
N ARG A 564 -34.92 35.01 28.28
CA ARG A 564 -34.65 33.64 28.73
C ARG A 564 -33.55 33.00 27.91
N LYS A 565 -33.58 33.15 26.59
CA LYS A 565 -32.53 32.65 25.70
C LYS A 565 -31.22 33.40 25.90
N ALA A 566 -31.28 34.72 26.03
CA ALA A 566 -30.10 35.54 26.34
C ALA A 566 -29.44 35.12 27.66
N ARG A 567 -30.24 34.86 28.71
CA ARG A 567 -29.75 34.36 29.98
C ARG A 567 -29.07 33.01 29.84
N ALA A 568 -29.73 32.04 29.20
CA ALA A 568 -29.21 30.69 29.04
C ALA A 568 -27.85 30.67 28.31
N ASP A 569 -27.70 31.52 27.29
CA ASP A 569 -26.44 31.64 26.55
C ASP A 569 -25.30 32.24 27.39
N LEU A 570 -25.61 33.27 28.16
CA LEU A 570 -24.64 33.93 29.04
C LEU A 570 -24.23 33.02 30.22
N GLU A 571 -25.17 32.28 30.80
CA GLU A 571 -24.89 31.27 31.82
C GLU A 571 -23.99 30.17 31.25
N ARG A 572 -24.27 29.67 30.04
CA ARG A 572 -23.42 28.67 29.37
C ARG A 572 -22.00 29.16 29.11
N ILE A 573 -21.80 30.46 28.85
CA ILE A 573 -20.45 31.06 28.78
C ILE A 573 -19.77 31.01 30.15
N LEU A 574 -20.49 31.37 31.21
CA LEU A 574 -19.95 31.45 32.57
C LEU A 574 -19.71 30.10 33.23
N ASP A 575 -20.44 29.05 32.81
CA ASP A 575 -20.18 27.68 33.23
C ASP A 575 -18.80 27.19 32.75
N VAL A 576 -18.40 27.59 31.54
CA VAL A 576 -17.10 27.25 30.95
C VAL A 576 -16.00 28.19 31.44
N ASN A 577 -16.28 29.49 31.51
CA ASN A 577 -15.35 30.48 32.03
C ASN A 577 -16.04 31.36 33.09
N PRO A 578 -15.98 30.95 34.37
CA PRO A 578 -16.48 31.75 35.48
C PRO A 578 -15.75 33.10 35.67
N GLY A 579 -14.64 33.36 34.96
CA GLY A 579 -13.94 34.64 34.99
C GLY A 579 -14.42 35.65 33.95
N ASP A 580 -15.42 35.31 33.12
CA ASP A 580 -15.82 36.13 31.98
C ASP A 580 -16.61 37.39 32.39
N ALA A 581 -15.88 38.47 32.68
CA ALA A 581 -16.46 39.71 33.17
C ALA A 581 -17.47 40.34 32.19
N GLU A 582 -17.29 40.16 30.89
CA GLU A 582 -18.15 40.76 29.86
C GLU A 582 -19.48 39.99 29.72
N ALA A 583 -19.43 38.65 29.71
CA ALA A 583 -20.64 37.82 29.73
C ALA A 583 -21.41 38.01 31.05
N ARG A 584 -20.70 38.09 32.17
CA ARG A 584 -21.31 38.36 33.47
C ARG A 584 -21.97 39.73 33.53
N GLN A 585 -21.33 40.77 32.99
CA GLN A 585 -21.91 42.11 32.90
C GLN A 585 -23.21 42.12 32.09
N ARG A 586 -23.24 41.50 30.91
CA ARG A 586 -24.47 41.39 30.10
C ARG A 586 -25.56 40.61 30.82
N LEU A 587 -25.18 39.58 31.58
CA LEU A 587 -26.13 38.78 32.37
C LEU A 587 -26.83 39.63 33.44
N VAL A 588 -26.15 40.60 34.05
CA VAL A 588 -26.79 41.52 35.01
C VAL A 588 -27.95 42.27 34.35
N GLY A 589 -27.74 42.81 33.15
CA GLY A 589 -28.80 43.51 32.39
C GLY A 589 -29.97 42.59 32.05
N VAL A 590 -29.70 41.37 31.60
CA VAL A 590 -30.75 40.38 31.28
C VAL A 590 -31.54 39.95 32.53
N LEU A 591 -30.87 39.73 33.67
CA LEU A 591 -31.52 39.37 34.93
C LEU A 591 -32.42 40.48 35.47
N LEU A 592 -32.03 41.75 35.27
CA LEU A 592 -32.83 42.92 35.59
C LEU A 592 -34.12 43.00 34.76
N GLU A 593 -34.05 42.65 33.47
CA GLU A 593 -35.24 42.58 32.62
C GLU A 593 -36.15 41.40 32.99
N LEU A 594 -35.57 40.32 33.52
CA LEU A 594 -36.31 39.18 34.08
C LEU A 594 -36.85 39.43 35.50
N GLY A 595 -36.47 40.53 36.17
CA GLY A 595 -36.85 40.83 37.56
C GLY A 595 -36.13 39.98 38.62
N GLU A 596 -35.00 39.36 38.27
CA GLU A 596 -34.22 38.48 39.15
C GLU A 596 -33.13 39.26 39.92
N ASP A 597 -33.56 40.26 40.67
CA ASP A 597 -32.70 41.28 41.29
C ASP A 597 -31.63 40.70 42.23
N ALA A 598 -31.97 39.70 43.05
CA ALA A 598 -31.01 39.08 43.96
C ALA A 598 -29.85 38.37 43.24
N LYS A 599 -30.12 37.81 42.05
CA LYS A 599 -29.11 37.15 41.23
C LYS A 599 -28.27 38.17 40.48
N ALA A 600 -28.87 39.24 39.99
CA ALA A 600 -28.17 40.37 39.39
C ALA A 600 -27.16 40.99 40.37
N ALA A 601 -27.55 41.20 41.64
CA ALA A 601 -26.66 41.67 42.71
C ALA A 601 -25.44 40.76 42.92
N THR A 602 -25.67 39.45 42.85
CA THR A 602 -24.63 38.43 43.06
C THR A 602 -23.68 38.39 41.87
N ALA A 603 -24.21 38.43 40.64
CA ALA A 603 -23.42 38.53 39.42
C ALA A 603 -22.52 39.78 39.40
N VAL A 604 -23.03 40.96 39.81
CA VAL A 604 -22.19 42.18 39.99
C VAL A 604 -21.01 41.92 40.94
N THR A 605 -21.29 41.29 42.08
CA THR A 605 -20.29 41.00 43.11
C THR A 605 -19.19 40.08 42.56
N ASP A 606 -19.57 39.05 41.81
CA ASP A 606 -18.64 38.09 41.24
C ASP A 606 -17.84 38.67 40.07
N THR A 607 -18.38 39.62 39.30
CA THR A 607 -17.61 40.37 38.28
C THR A 607 -16.44 41.12 38.90
N LEU A 608 -16.67 41.83 40.01
CA LEU A 608 -15.65 42.61 40.72
C LEU A 608 -14.57 41.73 41.37
N ARG A 609 -14.95 40.54 41.85
CA ARG A 609 -13.97 39.55 42.36
C ARG A 609 -13.09 38.98 41.25
N ALA A 610 -13.65 38.76 40.06
CA ALA A 610 -12.95 38.14 38.94
C ALA A 610 -11.93 39.09 38.28
N ASP A 611 -12.26 40.37 38.10
CA ASP A 611 -11.34 41.38 37.56
C ASP A 611 -11.42 42.72 38.32
N PRO A 612 -10.62 42.87 39.39
CA PRO A 612 -10.58 44.11 40.18
C PRO A 612 -10.06 45.35 39.44
N LYS A 613 -9.48 45.19 38.24
CA LYS A 613 -8.97 46.31 37.42
C LYS A 613 -10.07 46.94 36.55
N ARG A 614 -11.16 46.22 36.29
CA ARG A 614 -12.38 46.74 35.63
C ARG A 614 -13.28 47.56 36.54
N LEU A 615 -12.87 47.81 37.79
CA LEU A 615 -13.64 48.51 38.82
C LEU A 615 -14.31 49.79 38.29
N ALA A 616 -13.58 50.65 37.58
CA ALA A 616 -14.13 51.91 37.07
C ALA A 616 -15.29 51.71 36.07
N ALA A 617 -15.14 50.75 35.14
CA ALA A 617 -16.20 50.42 34.17
C ALA A 617 -17.41 49.77 34.87
N VAL A 618 -17.16 48.83 35.77
CA VAL A 618 -18.22 48.16 36.54
C VAL A 618 -18.94 49.12 37.47
N VAL A 619 -18.24 50.10 38.06
CA VAL A 619 -18.86 51.17 38.87
C VAL A 619 -19.75 52.07 38.02
N ALA A 620 -19.29 52.49 36.83
CA ALA A 620 -20.10 53.30 35.93
C ALA A 620 -21.38 52.55 35.50
N ASP A 621 -21.26 51.27 35.17
CA ASP A 621 -22.40 50.42 34.80
C ASP A 621 -23.34 50.16 35.99
N LEU A 622 -22.79 49.92 37.19
CA LEU A 622 -23.58 49.71 38.40
C LEU A 622 -24.39 50.96 38.77
N LEU A 623 -23.82 52.15 38.56
CA LEU A 623 -24.52 53.42 38.74
C LEU A 623 -25.62 53.60 37.69
N ALA A 624 -25.33 53.30 36.42
CA ALA A 624 -26.32 53.39 35.33
C ALA A 624 -27.49 52.39 35.52
N GLN A 625 -27.21 51.17 35.98
CA GLN A 625 -28.21 50.16 36.30
C GLN A 625 -29.00 50.52 37.55
N ALA A 626 -28.36 51.07 38.58
CA ALA A 626 -29.03 51.63 39.75
C ALA A 626 -29.97 52.78 39.36
N ASP A 627 -29.58 53.61 38.39
CA ASP A 627 -30.44 54.69 37.85
C ASP A 627 -31.62 54.14 37.04
N ALA A 628 -31.41 53.11 36.22
CA ALA A 628 -32.48 52.44 35.50
C ALA A 628 -33.49 51.78 36.44
N MET A 629 -33.00 51.10 37.47
CA MET A 629 -33.81 50.46 38.52
C MET A 629 -34.56 51.48 39.37
N ALA A 630 -33.93 52.59 39.76
CA ALA A 630 -34.59 53.67 40.50
C ALA A 630 -35.72 54.32 39.67
N ARG A 631 -35.56 54.41 38.35
CA ARG A 631 -36.63 54.84 37.44
C ARG A 631 -37.76 53.80 37.35
N LYS A 632 -37.42 52.50 37.36
CA LYS A 632 -38.37 51.39 37.25
C LYS A 632 -39.14 51.13 38.56
N TYR A 633 -38.50 51.36 39.71
CA TYR A 633 -39.01 51.10 41.06
C TYR A 633 -38.72 52.28 42.01
N PRO A 634 -39.38 53.43 41.84
CA PRO A 634 -39.09 54.65 42.60
C PRO A 634 -39.32 54.52 44.11
N ASP A 635 -40.21 53.61 44.52
CA ASP A 635 -40.60 53.41 45.93
C ASP A 635 -39.74 52.36 46.67
N VAL A 636 -38.74 51.75 46.00
CA VAL A 636 -37.91 50.66 46.56
C VAL A 636 -36.40 50.95 46.46
N PRO A 637 -35.89 52.02 47.11
CA PRO A 637 -34.48 52.41 47.04
C PRO A 637 -33.50 51.43 47.71
N SER A 638 -34.00 50.42 48.42
CA SER A 638 -33.20 49.40 49.11
C SER A 638 -32.40 48.50 48.17
N ILE A 639 -32.95 48.20 46.99
CA ILE A 639 -32.31 47.30 46.03
C ILE A 639 -31.06 47.97 45.40
N PRO A 640 -31.15 49.19 44.82
CA PRO A 640 -29.96 49.89 44.33
C PRO A 640 -28.90 50.14 45.42
N ALA A 641 -29.32 50.54 46.63
CA ALA A 641 -28.41 50.80 47.74
C ALA A 641 -27.66 49.54 48.19
N GLY A 642 -28.37 48.42 48.31
CA GLY A 642 -27.80 47.14 48.72
C GLY A 642 -26.77 46.60 47.72
N TRP A 643 -26.98 46.80 46.42
CA TRP A 643 -26.04 46.35 45.39
C TRP A 643 -24.73 47.13 45.45
N LEU A 644 -24.81 48.47 45.52
CA LEU A 644 -23.65 49.34 45.63
C LEU A 644 -22.85 49.05 46.90
N LEU A 645 -23.53 48.77 48.02
CA LEU A 645 -22.89 48.42 49.29
C LEU A 645 -22.18 47.06 49.23
N LYS A 646 -22.83 46.04 48.67
CA LYS A 646 -22.26 44.69 48.52
C LYS A 646 -21.06 44.70 47.56
N ALA A 647 -21.17 45.43 46.46
CA ALA A 647 -20.11 45.62 45.47
C ALA A 647 -18.88 46.29 46.09
N THR A 648 -19.05 47.44 46.76
CA THR A 648 -17.94 48.17 47.41
C THR A 648 -17.25 47.32 48.47
N THR A 649 -18.01 46.60 49.31
CA THR A 649 -17.46 45.70 50.34
C THR A 649 -16.63 44.57 49.74
N ALA A 650 -17.03 44.02 48.59
CA ALA A 650 -16.34 42.90 47.96
C ALA A 650 -14.98 43.26 47.35
N THR A 651 -14.72 44.53 47.03
CA THR A 651 -13.47 44.98 46.40
C THR A 651 -12.26 44.97 47.34
N LYS A 652 -12.49 44.93 48.67
CA LYS A 652 -11.46 44.96 49.73
C LYS A 652 -10.43 46.10 49.60
N ARG A 653 -10.79 47.19 48.93
CA ARG A 653 -9.91 48.32 48.68
C ARG A 653 -9.94 49.31 49.86
N PRO A 654 -8.79 49.64 50.47
CA PRO A 654 -8.74 50.47 51.67
C PRO A 654 -9.24 51.89 51.44
N GLU A 655 -9.18 52.40 50.22
CA GLU A 655 -9.72 53.73 49.85
C GLU A 655 -11.24 53.87 50.04
N PHE A 656 -11.99 52.75 50.08
CA PHE A 656 -13.44 52.79 50.32
C PHE A 656 -13.83 52.61 51.79
N ALA A 657 -12.88 52.48 52.72
CA ALA A 657 -13.18 52.23 54.13
C ALA A 657 -14.05 53.33 54.75
N GLU A 658 -13.74 54.60 54.48
CA GLU A 658 -14.51 55.74 54.99
C GLU A 658 -15.87 55.89 54.29
N LEU A 659 -15.94 55.56 53.00
CA LEU A 659 -17.19 55.51 52.24
C LEU A 659 -18.16 54.47 52.83
N LEU A 660 -17.68 53.26 53.10
CA LEU A 660 -18.46 52.17 53.69
C LEU A 660 -18.93 52.51 55.11
N LYS A 661 -18.08 53.17 55.90
CA LYS A 661 -18.44 53.66 57.24
C LYS A 661 -19.55 54.71 57.18
N ARG A 662 -19.48 55.65 56.25
CA ARG A 662 -20.54 56.65 56.04
C ARG A 662 -21.84 56.03 55.53
N ALA A 663 -21.76 55.09 54.58
CA ALA A 663 -22.92 54.42 54.01
C ALA A 663 -23.65 53.52 55.03
N SER A 664 -22.90 52.86 55.92
CA SER A 664 -23.48 52.05 57.00
C SER A 664 -24.16 52.89 58.09
N ALA A 665 -23.75 54.15 58.27
CA ALA A 665 -24.35 55.10 59.20
C ALA A 665 -25.56 55.89 58.64
N ALA A 666 -25.96 55.63 57.39
CA ALA A 666 -27.10 56.31 56.76
C ALA A 666 -28.43 55.95 57.45
N LYS A 667 -29.34 56.93 57.57
CA LYS A 667 -30.63 56.80 58.27
C LYS A 667 -31.67 55.98 57.50
N ASP A 668 -31.57 55.97 56.18
CA ASP A 668 -32.45 55.25 55.27
C ASP A 668 -31.70 54.84 53.98
N ASP A 669 -32.31 53.99 53.16
CA ASP A 669 -31.68 53.48 51.95
C ASP A 669 -31.51 54.55 50.86
N ALA A 670 -32.30 55.63 50.89
CA ALA A 670 -32.15 56.74 49.96
C ALA A 670 -30.88 57.55 50.26
N GLU A 671 -30.63 57.83 51.54
CA GLU A 671 -29.40 58.47 52.02
C GLU A 671 -28.19 57.57 51.81
N ARG A 672 -28.32 56.26 52.06
CA ARG A 672 -27.27 55.26 51.79
C ARG A 672 -26.89 55.22 50.32
N LEU A 673 -27.89 55.16 49.43
CA LEU A 673 -27.70 55.18 47.99
C LEU A 673 -26.96 56.44 47.55
N LYS A 674 -27.38 57.61 48.05
CA LYS A 674 -26.75 58.89 47.75
C LYS A 674 -25.28 58.91 48.17
N ILE A 675 -24.96 58.48 49.40
CA ILE A 675 -23.59 58.42 49.91
C ILE A 675 -22.71 57.52 49.04
N LEU A 676 -23.18 56.32 48.70
CA LEU A 676 -22.44 55.37 47.86
C LEU A 676 -22.21 55.91 46.45
N ARG A 677 -23.22 56.55 45.84
CA ARG A 677 -23.11 57.19 44.52
C ARG A 677 -22.06 58.31 44.51
N ASP A 678 -22.18 59.25 45.44
CA ASP A 678 -21.30 60.42 45.51
C ASP A 678 -19.84 60.00 45.76
N GLY A 679 -19.62 59.00 46.63
CA GLY A 679 -18.27 58.50 46.92
C GLY A 679 -17.63 57.73 45.77
N LEU A 680 -18.42 56.92 45.04
CA LEU A 680 -17.94 56.19 43.88
C LEU A 680 -17.62 57.11 42.68
N MET A 681 -18.31 58.24 42.56
CA MET A 681 -18.04 59.25 41.53
C MET A 681 -16.81 60.13 41.81
N GLN A 682 -16.43 60.27 43.09
CA GLN A 682 -15.28 61.10 43.52
C GLN A 682 -13.96 60.34 43.53
N GLY A 683 -13.97 59.00 43.66
CA GLY A 683 -12.78 58.15 43.55
C GLY A 683 -12.50 57.75 42.10
N LYS A 684 -11.75 58.57 41.36
CA LYS A 684 -11.24 58.20 40.02
C LYS A 684 -10.18 57.09 40.08
#